data_AF-A0A4U6XJV0-F1
#
_entry.id   AF-A0A4U6XJV0-F1
#
_cell.length_a   1.000
_cell.length_b   1.000
_cell.length_c   1.000
_cell.angle_alpha   90.00
_cell.angle_beta   90.00
_cell.angle_gamma   90.00
#
_symmetry.space_group_name_H-M   'P 1'
#
loop_
_entity.id
_entity.type
_entity.pdbx_description
1 polymer ?
#
loop_
_entity_poly.entity_id
_entity_poly.type
_entity_poly.pdbx_seq_one_letter_code
_entity_poly.pdbx_strand_id
1 'polypeptide(L)'
;MAEFSYAAIGERDFRILSLSPGKLDEPLRGELLVRPIDTYIDEANKHDGELPESADSYEAVSYVWGSDDKPRRIASSPAGAGIAITENLYHCLRRIRLDDRPRLVWVDALCINQSDDREKESQILLMHDIFVSARRVLAYLGEEADGSKRALELIRKYWRVNLPNPLNAGARAFVENLLSRPLPDDAPAGSEAELPPPGDEEWVAVSRFWNRPWFRRVWVVQEFILARDVLMICGDEAVGWAELWPATIALEEPESPPWPLVNAAGEELEGAADLMANMAQRLRFYQLGSMRGNSDGHGHGDDDDDDGHEHGGGCCGGHGGGHGGGHDHDHDHEEEEDDDDKDAKDDDDDDEEWESEDGDDSGRSTDLLSLLLSFREVEATDPRDLYFALLGLASDGDREEFRPDYSATFEQTALRFARTLLHEPFSEELLDHAGIANSLNGGGDFPSWIPDFRRPWRRMTVADVAESEAAGETDFDFGFNPDEAADDVLLLMGVQVDTISHATDLPRPAHLHAEQPSLWVKRDMVTLSKLLAGIPGFEEEEGGATYPTGETGVEAVLRTLTFFRTEADEADGHGEDDGEDGGNEVPMTTLKLAYRTCTAVEDDDLDGARPEREALRREIMLSGCTAEEAGEALEAAAQVLVNRVFPMRAALDLVLARGGRYVGMVPEGCEAGDEVWVLKGCNAPFVLRRSAEREGARRIVGAAYVHGIMNGEAVGEGVEFEPVSIH
;
A
#
# COMPACT_ATOMS: atom_id res chain seq x y z
N MET A 1 -36.92 -33.42 0.78
CA MET A 1 -36.01 -33.51 1.95
C MET A 1 -36.30 -32.31 2.83
N ALA A 2 -36.21 -32.43 4.16
CA ALA A 2 -36.36 -31.25 5.02
C ALA A 2 -35.26 -30.24 4.68
N GLU A 3 -35.64 -28.97 4.57
CA GLU A 3 -34.73 -27.84 4.38
C GLU A 3 -34.08 -27.53 5.73
N PHE A 4 -32.78 -27.20 5.72
CA PHE A 4 -32.08 -26.83 6.94
C PHE A 4 -32.55 -25.43 7.37
N SER A 5 -32.78 -25.24 8.67
CA SER A 5 -33.13 -23.94 9.25
C SER A 5 -32.08 -23.54 10.25
N TYR A 6 -31.57 -22.32 10.11
CA TYR A 6 -30.66 -21.72 11.08
C TYR A 6 -31.38 -21.44 12.40
N ALA A 7 -30.69 -21.69 13.51
CA ALA A 7 -31.14 -21.26 14.83
C ALA A 7 -30.75 -19.80 15.05
N ALA A 8 -31.65 -18.96 15.57
CA ALA A 8 -31.31 -17.58 15.92
C ALA A 8 -30.14 -17.53 16.92
N ILE A 9 -29.28 -16.53 16.75
CA ILE A 9 -28.10 -16.28 17.58
C ILE A 9 -28.22 -14.88 18.22
N GLY A 10 -27.62 -14.68 19.40
CA GLY A 10 -27.52 -13.36 20.03
C GLY A 10 -26.48 -12.45 19.35
N GLU A 11 -26.40 -11.19 19.79
CA GLU A 11 -25.52 -10.17 19.20
C GLU A 11 -24.03 -10.51 19.29
N ARG A 12 -23.60 -11.20 20.36
CA ARG A 12 -22.22 -11.68 20.57
C ARG A 12 -22.11 -13.22 20.52
N ASP A 13 -23.08 -13.86 19.87
CA ASP A 13 -22.99 -15.28 19.55
C ASP A 13 -22.50 -15.46 18.11
N PHE A 14 -21.82 -16.57 17.85
CA PHE A 14 -21.44 -17.02 16.52
C PHE A 14 -21.67 -18.54 16.37
N ARG A 15 -21.57 -19.05 15.14
CA ARG A 15 -21.66 -20.50 14.89
C ARG A 15 -20.30 -21.08 14.54
N ILE A 16 -20.02 -22.28 15.05
CA ILE A 16 -18.86 -23.08 14.69
C ILE A 16 -19.34 -24.40 14.09
N LEU A 17 -18.76 -24.82 12.98
CA LEU A 17 -18.99 -26.14 12.40
C LEU A 17 -18.11 -27.17 13.12
N SER A 18 -18.74 -28.12 13.82
CA SER A 18 -18.10 -29.38 14.19
C SER A 18 -18.09 -30.31 12.98
N LEU A 19 -16.98 -30.29 12.24
CA LEU A 19 -16.77 -31.11 11.05
C LEU A 19 -16.41 -32.53 11.47
N SER A 20 -17.23 -33.52 11.08
CA SER A 20 -16.99 -34.92 11.43
C SER A 20 -15.75 -35.49 10.75
N PRO A 21 -15.04 -36.43 11.40
CA PRO A 21 -13.90 -37.08 10.79
C PRO A 21 -14.31 -37.96 9.61
N GLY A 22 -13.37 -38.18 8.70
CA GLY A 22 -13.55 -39.15 7.62
C GLY A 22 -12.49 -39.01 6.53
N LYS A 23 -12.35 -40.07 5.73
CA LYS A 23 -11.38 -40.10 4.62
C LYS A 23 -11.82 -39.24 3.46
N LEU A 24 -10.88 -38.75 2.65
CA LEU A 24 -11.14 -37.85 1.51
C LEU A 24 -12.35 -38.24 0.65
N ASP A 25 -12.60 -39.49 0.32
CA ASP A 25 -13.72 -39.95 -0.52
C ASP A 25 -15.08 -40.10 0.21
N GLU A 26 -15.11 -40.04 1.54
CA GLU A 26 -16.33 -40.20 2.33
C GLU A 26 -17.19 -38.92 2.34
N PRO A 27 -18.54 -39.03 2.39
CA PRO A 27 -19.42 -37.86 2.43
C PRO A 27 -19.17 -36.95 3.64
N LEU A 28 -19.24 -35.63 3.44
CA LEU A 28 -19.12 -34.65 4.52
C LEU A 28 -20.33 -34.69 5.47
N ARG A 29 -20.04 -34.61 6.77
CA ARG A 29 -21.02 -34.52 7.86
C ARG A 29 -20.55 -33.51 8.89
N GLY A 30 -21.47 -32.80 9.53
CA GLY A 30 -21.14 -31.91 10.62
C GLY A 30 -22.35 -31.40 11.38
N GLU A 31 -22.09 -30.62 12.42
CA GLU A 31 -23.10 -29.97 13.26
C GLU A 31 -22.70 -28.51 13.47
N LEU A 32 -23.65 -27.59 13.31
CA LEU A 32 -23.44 -26.17 13.61
C LEU A 32 -23.76 -25.92 15.08
N LEU A 33 -22.77 -25.43 15.81
CA LEU A 33 -22.82 -25.17 17.25
C LEU A 33 -22.92 -23.66 17.47
N VAL A 34 -23.96 -23.19 18.15
CA VAL A 34 -24.03 -21.80 18.61
C VAL A 34 -23.18 -21.64 19.87
N ARG A 35 -22.34 -20.62 19.89
CA ARG A 35 -21.40 -20.34 20.98
C ARG A 35 -21.29 -18.82 21.23
N PRO A 36 -21.04 -18.38 22.47
CA PRO A 36 -20.67 -16.99 22.75
C PRO A 36 -19.22 -16.73 22.33
N ILE A 37 -18.96 -15.66 21.59
CA ILE A 37 -17.60 -15.33 21.10
C ILE A 37 -16.66 -14.97 22.24
N ASP A 38 -17.17 -14.30 23.28
CA ASP A 38 -16.37 -13.78 24.40
C ASP A 38 -15.62 -14.89 25.14
N THR A 39 -16.16 -16.11 25.19
CA THR A 39 -15.46 -17.28 25.77
C THR A 39 -14.18 -17.63 25.00
N TYR A 40 -14.18 -17.46 23.69
CA TYR A 40 -13.01 -17.74 22.84
C TYR A 40 -12.01 -16.58 22.85
N ILE A 41 -12.49 -15.34 22.95
CA ILE A 41 -11.63 -14.16 23.16
C ILE A 41 -10.88 -14.30 24.49
N ASP A 42 -11.60 -14.57 25.58
CA ASP A 42 -11.02 -14.77 26.91
C ASP A 42 -9.99 -15.90 26.92
N GLU A 43 -10.27 -17.00 26.22
CA GLU A 43 -9.30 -18.10 26.12
C GLU A 43 -8.09 -17.69 25.27
N ALA A 44 -8.28 -17.03 24.13
CA ALA A 44 -7.19 -16.58 23.28
C ALA A 44 -6.26 -15.57 23.98
N ASN A 45 -6.81 -14.69 24.82
CA ASN A 45 -6.05 -13.69 25.59
C ASN A 45 -5.21 -14.29 26.73
N LYS A 46 -5.48 -15.54 27.14
CA LYS A 46 -4.62 -16.24 28.13
C LYS A 46 -3.34 -16.79 27.51
N HIS A 47 -3.20 -16.78 26.19
CA HIS A 47 -2.05 -17.34 25.48
C HIS A 47 -1.45 -16.28 24.56
N ASP A 48 -0.30 -15.73 24.95
CA ASP A 48 0.47 -14.76 24.14
C ASP A 48 1.18 -15.41 22.94
N GLY A 49 1.07 -16.74 22.79
CA GLY A 49 1.71 -17.53 21.71
C GLY A 49 0.77 -18.57 21.10
N GLU A 50 1.20 -19.85 21.06
CA GLU A 50 0.39 -20.93 20.50
C GLU A 50 -0.83 -21.25 21.37
N LEU A 51 -2.02 -21.05 20.83
CA LEU A 51 -3.27 -21.50 21.44
C LEU A 51 -3.39 -23.05 21.29
N PRO A 52 -3.49 -23.82 22.39
CA PRO A 52 -3.57 -25.27 22.32
C PRO A 52 -4.91 -25.73 21.75
N GLU A 53 -4.90 -26.91 21.13
CA GLU A 53 -6.15 -27.53 20.68
C GLU A 53 -6.97 -28.03 21.88
N SER A 54 -8.11 -27.39 22.10
CA SER A 54 -9.03 -27.65 23.21
C SER A 54 -10.50 -27.53 22.76
N ALA A 55 -11.44 -27.84 23.67
CA ALA A 55 -12.87 -27.65 23.43
C ALA A 55 -13.27 -26.17 23.24
N ASP A 56 -12.44 -25.26 23.74
CA ASP A 56 -12.62 -23.81 23.74
C ASP A 56 -11.67 -23.14 22.73
N SER A 57 -11.22 -23.90 21.71
CA SER A 57 -10.44 -23.40 20.58
C SER A 57 -11.09 -23.84 19.27
N TYR A 58 -10.96 -23.04 18.22
CA TYR A 58 -11.39 -23.38 16.87
C TYR A 58 -10.41 -22.81 15.84
N GLU A 59 -10.58 -23.20 14.58
CA GLU A 59 -9.78 -22.68 13.47
C GLU A 59 -10.71 -21.96 12.48
N ALA A 60 -10.29 -20.83 11.94
CA ALA A 60 -11.06 -20.13 10.92
C ALA A 60 -10.61 -20.55 9.52
N VAL A 61 -11.51 -20.57 8.55
CA VAL A 61 -11.21 -20.96 7.18
C VAL A 61 -11.29 -19.74 6.27
N SER A 62 -10.20 -19.52 5.54
CA SER A 62 -10.09 -18.50 4.51
C SER A 62 -10.05 -19.17 3.15
N TYR A 63 -11.02 -18.91 2.28
CA TYR A 63 -11.12 -19.56 0.97
C TYR A 63 -11.90 -18.71 -0.02
N VAL A 64 -11.61 -18.88 -1.32
CA VAL A 64 -12.37 -18.23 -2.39
C VAL A 64 -13.75 -18.87 -2.52
N TRP A 65 -14.84 -18.11 -2.47
CA TRP A 65 -16.18 -18.70 -2.54
C TRP A 65 -16.46 -19.44 -3.86
N GLY A 66 -15.93 -18.91 -4.97
CA GLY A 66 -16.14 -19.44 -6.32
C GLY A 66 -17.49 -18.98 -6.88
N SER A 67 -18.23 -19.87 -7.55
CA SER A 67 -19.56 -19.52 -8.07
C SER A 67 -20.63 -19.51 -6.98
N ASP A 68 -21.68 -18.72 -7.18
CA ASP A 68 -22.89 -18.73 -6.33
C ASP A 68 -23.67 -20.04 -6.38
N ASP A 69 -23.43 -20.88 -7.40
CA ASP A 69 -24.04 -22.20 -7.49
C ASP A 69 -23.62 -23.08 -6.30
N LYS A 70 -24.63 -23.67 -5.63
CA LYS A 70 -24.44 -24.58 -4.48
C LYS A 70 -24.79 -26.04 -4.84
N PRO A 71 -24.02 -26.71 -5.74
CA PRO A 71 -24.36 -28.03 -6.25
C PRO A 71 -24.09 -29.17 -5.25
N ARG A 72 -23.34 -28.90 -4.16
CA ARG A 72 -22.93 -29.90 -3.16
C ARG A 72 -23.70 -29.72 -1.87
N ARG A 73 -23.65 -30.73 -1.00
CA ARG A 73 -24.31 -30.70 0.31
C ARG A 73 -23.45 -31.33 1.39
N ILE A 74 -23.48 -30.72 2.58
CA ILE A 74 -22.99 -31.32 3.82
C ILE A 74 -24.18 -31.81 4.64
N ALA A 75 -24.11 -33.03 5.17
CA ALA A 75 -25.18 -33.56 6.00
C ALA A 75 -25.10 -32.98 7.42
N SER A 76 -26.16 -32.31 7.86
CA SER A 76 -26.28 -31.77 9.22
C SER A 76 -26.87 -32.81 10.18
N SER A 77 -26.22 -33.03 11.33
CA SER A 77 -26.72 -33.83 12.45
C SER A 77 -27.38 -32.91 13.50
N PRO A 78 -28.47 -33.32 14.21
CA PRO A 78 -29.14 -34.62 14.19
C PRO A 78 -30.30 -34.77 13.19
N ALA A 79 -30.61 -33.75 12.38
CA ALA A 79 -31.80 -33.72 11.52
C ALA A 79 -31.65 -34.40 10.14
N GLY A 80 -30.44 -34.76 9.70
CA GLY A 80 -30.18 -35.35 8.38
C GLY A 80 -30.52 -34.42 7.20
N ALA A 81 -30.88 -33.17 7.48
CA ALA A 81 -31.05 -32.12 6.48
C ALA A 81 -29.68 -31.77 5.90
N GLY A 82 -29.59 -31.61 4.58
CA GLY A 82 -28.34 -31.22 3.94
C GLY A 82 -28.29 -29.72 3.74
N ILE A 83 -27.19 -29.08 4.15
CA ILE A 83 -26.93 -27.68 3.86
C ILE A 83 -26.27 -27.61 2.49
N ALA A 84 -26.80 -26.78 1.58
CA ALA A 84 -26.24 -26.61 0.25
C ALA A 84 -24.96 -25.76 0.33
N ILE A 85 -23.91 -26.19 -0.34
CA ILE A 85 -22.59 -25.53 -0.36
C ILE A 85 -22.03 -25.48 -1.78
N THR A 86 -21.14 -24.51 -2.03
CA THR A 86 -20.44 -24.39 -3.31
C THR A 86 -19.51 -25.58 -3.55
N GLU A 87 -19.13 -25.80 -4.80
CA GLU A 87 -18.15 -26.84 -5.16
C GLU A 87 -16.82 -26.59 -4.43
N ASN A 88 -16.35 -25.33 -4.41
CA ASN A 88 -15.06 -25.00 -3.80
C ASN A 88 -15.06 -25.23 -2.29
N LEU A 89 -16.15 -24.87 -1.59
CA LEU A 89 -16.27 -25.15 -0.16
C LEU A 89 -16.32 -26.66 0.13
N TYR A 90 -16.98 -27.44 -0.72
CA TYR A 90 -16.98 -28.91 -0.59
C TYR A 90 -15.56 -29.50 -0.69
N HIS A 91 -14.75 -29.00 -1.63
CA HIS A 91 -13.35 -29.41 -1.74
C HIS A 91 -12.55 -28.96 -0.51
N CYS A 92 -12.65 -27.69 -0.11
CA CYS A 92 -12.01 -27.15 1.08
C CYS A 92 -12.29 -28.01 2.34
N LEU A 93 -13.57 -28.25 2.66
CA LEU A 93 -13.96 -29.04 3.84
C LEU A 93 -13.42 -30.48 3.80
N ARG A 94 -13.35 -31.09 2.61
CA ARG A 94 -12.75 -32.44 2.45
C ARG A 94 -11.25 -32.45 2.70
N ARG A 95 -10.56 -31.35 2.39
CA ARG A 95 -9.11 -31.19 2.57
C ARG A 95 -8.76 -30.90 4.02
N ILE A 96 -9.58 -30.12 4.71
CA ILE A 96 -9.30 -29.73 6.10
C ILE A 96 -9.84 -30.71 7.13
N ARG A 97 -10.80 -31.60 6.82
CA ARG A 97 -11.27 -32.58 7.82
C ARG A 97 -10.12 -33.50 8.26
N LEU A 98 -10.18 -33.92 9.51
CA LEU A 98 -9.27 -34.91 10.05
C LEU A 98 -9.85 -36.32 9.86
N ASP A 99 -8.98 -37.33 9.82
CA ASP A 99 -9.41 -38.71 9.60
C ASP A 99 -9.94 -39.39 10.87
N ASP A 100 -9.51 -38.91 12.05
CA ASP A 100 -9.63 -39.61 13.33
C ASP A 100 -10.51 -38.89 14.36
N ARG A 101 -10.64 -37.56 14.28
CA ARG A 101 -11.41 -36.74 15.22
C ARG A 101 -12.16 -35.58 14.56
N PRO A 102 -13.19 -35.03 15.21
CA PRO A 102 -13.88 -33.85 14.70
C PRO A 102 -12.94 -32.64 14.68
N ARG A 103 -13.18 -31.72 13.75
CA ARG A 103 -12.47 -30.44 13.64
C ARG A 103 -13.47 -29.30 13.85
N LEU A 104 -13.20 -28.40 14.79
CA LEU A 104 -14.02 -27.22 15.03
C LEU A 104 -13.53 -26.10 14.09
N VAL A 105 -14.36 -25.73 13.12
CA VAL A 105 -14.01 -24.73 12.12
C VAL A 105 -15.07 -23.65 11.99
N TRP A 106 -14.65 -22.40 11.88
CA TRP A 106 -15.51 -21.30 11.44
C TRP A 106 -15.37 -21.11 9.93
N VAL A 107 -16.49 -21.10 9.23
CA VAL A 107 -16.58 -20.91 7.77
C VAL A 107 -17.77 -20.00 7.50
N ASP A 108 -17.51 -18.77 7.07
CA ASP A 108 -18.51 -17.74 6.76
C ASP A 108 -19.79 -18.25 6.05
N ALA A 109 -19.66 -18.99 4.96
CA ALA A 109 -20.78 -19.44 4.13
C ALA A 109 -21.69 -20.48 4.81
N LEU A 110 -21.23 -21.10 5.91
CA LEU A 110 -22.00 -22.05 6.70
C LEU A 110 -22.36 -21.51 8.08
N CYS A 111 -21.46 -20.79 8.72
CA CYS A 111 -21.62 -20.28 10.07
C CYS A 111 -22.53 -19.06 10.13
N ILE A 112 -22.53 -18.24 9.08
CA ILE A 112 -23.42 -17.08 8.92
C ILE A 112 -24.61 -17.51 8.06
N ASN A 113 -25.81 -17.11 8.48
CA ASN A 113 -27.02 -17.24 7.68
C ASN A 113 -27.01 -16.21 6.54
N GLN A 114 -26.47 -16.61 5.39
CA GLN A 114 -26.34 -15.78 4.18
C GLN A 114 -27.67 -15.27 3.59
N SER A 115 -28.82 -15.66 4.15
CA SER A 115 -30.15 -15.21 3.73
C SER A 115 -30.80 -14.21 4.69
N ASP A 116 -30.11 -13.86 5.79
CA ASP A 116 -30.55 -12.89 6.77
C ASP A 116 -29.53 -11.74 6.83
N ASP A 117 -29.85 -10.63 6.18
CA ASP A 117 -28.97 -9.46 6.07
C ASP A 117 -28.57 -8.91 7.44
N ARG A 118 -29.49 -8.94 8.42
CA ARG A 118 -29.21 -8.46 9.79
C ARG A 118 -28.20 -9.35 10.50
N GLU A 119 -28.33 -10.67 10.33
CA GLU A 119 -27.34 -11.60 10.87
C GLU A 119 -26.00 -11.40 10.17
N LYS A 120 -25.99 -11.22 8.84
CA LYS A 120 -24.77 -11.00 8.06
C LYS A 120 -24.04 -9.74 8.53
N GLU A 121 -24.73 -8.61 8.65
CA GLU A 121 -24.17 -7.34 9.13
C GLU A 121 -23.60 -7.47 10.55
N SER A 122 -24.34 -8.09 11.47
CA SER A 122 -23.88 -8.35 12.83
C SER A 122 -22.65 -9.26 12.89
N GLN A 123 -22.60 -10.32 12.08
CA GLN A 123 -21.47 -11.25 12.06
C GLN A 123 -20.22 -10.65 11.39
N ILE A 124 -20.37 -9.73 10.43
CA ILE A 124 -19.24 -9.01 9.83
C ILE A 124 -18.54 -8.13 10.87
N LEU A 125 -19.31 -7.45 11.73
CA LEU A 125 -18.73 -6.67 12.83
C LEU A 125 -17.97 -7.56 13.84
N LEU A 126 -18.35 -8.83 13.98
CA LEU A 126 -17.61 -9.80 14.80
C LEU A 126 -16.41 -10.44 14.09
N MET A 127 -16.18 -10.20 12.79
CA MET A 127 -15.09 -10.87 12.07
C MET A 127 -13.73 -10.59 12.69
N HIS A 128 -13.50 -9.38 13.21
CA HIS A 128 -12.27 -9.05 13.92
C HIS A 128 -12.01 -10.05 15.04
N ASP A 129 -12.95 -10.15 15.99
CA ASP A 129 -12.86 -11.01 17.15
C ASP A 129 -12.78 -12.49 16.76
N ILE A 130 -13.49 -12.89 15.70
CA ILE A 130 -13.50 -14.26 15.19
C ILE A 130 -12.11 -14.65 14.65
N PHE A 131 -11.41 -13.77 13.93
CA PHE A 131 -10.08 -14.11 13.41
C PHE A 131 -8.98 -13.99 14.45
N VAL A 132 -9.05 -13.01 15.36
CA VAL A 132 -8.09 -12.83 16.44
C VAL A 132 -8.13 -13.97 17.46
N SER A 133 -9.34 -14.46 17.78
CA SER A 133 -9.52 -15.56 18.75
C SER A 133 -9.37 -16.96 18.13
N ALA A 134 -9.26 -17.06 16.81
CA ALA A 134 -9.00 -18.33 16.14
C ALA A 134 -7.58 -18.84 16.46
N ARG A 135 -7.47 -20.15 16.71
CA ARG A 135 -6.18 -20.84 16.93
C ARG A 135 -5.22 -20.67 15.76
N ARG A 136 -5.78 -20.70 14.55
CA ARG A 136 -5.11 -20.46 13.27
C ARG A 136 -6.14 -20.25 12.16
N VAL A 137 -5.67 -19.72 11.04
CA VAL A 137 -6.42 -19.62 9.80
C VAL A 137 -5.95 -20.69 8.81
N LEU A 138 -6.90 -21.42 8.25
CA LEU A 138 -6.70 -22.41 7.20
C LEU A 138 -6.97 -21.73 5.85
N ALA A 139 -5.92 -21.23 5.20
CA ALA A 139 -5.99 -20.56 3.92
C ALA A 139 -6.03 -21.58 2.77
N TYR A 140 -7.22 -21.90 2.26
CA TYR A 140 -7.42 -22.84 1.17
C TYR A 140 -7.28 -22.15 -0.18
N LEU A 141 -6.18 -22.46 -0.88
CA LEU A 141 -5.82 -21.88 -2.17
C LEU A 141 -6.43 -22.65 -3.36
N GLY A 142 -7.19 -23.74 -3.12
CA GLY A 142 -7.80 -24.58 -4.14
C GLY A 142 -7.11 -25.94 -4.33
N GLU A 143 -7.62 -26.74 -5.27
CA GLU A 143 -7.01 -28.03 -5.65
C GLU A 143 -5.68 -27.83 -6.40
N GLU A 144 -4.90 -28.91 -6.51
CA GLU A 144 -3.67 -28.92 -7.31
C GLU A 144 -4.00 -28.62 -8.77
N ALA A 145 -3.43 -27.53 -9.28
CA ALA A 145 -3.60 -27.07 -10.65
C ALA A 145 -2.40 -26.21 -11.05
N ASP A 146 -2.19 -26.02 -12.35
CA ASP A 146 -1.22 -25.05 -12.91
C ASP A 146 0.23 -25.21 -12.43
N GLY A 147 0.59 -26.42 -12.00
CA GLY A 147 1.92 -26.72 -11.45
C GLY A 147 2.12 -26.28 -10.00
N SER A 148 1.07 -26.01 -9.24
CA SER A 148 1.15 -25.51 -7.86
C SER A 148 2.06 -26.34 -6.94
N LYS A 149 2.07 -27.67 -7.07
CA LYS A 149 2.99 -28.54 -6.32
C LYS A 149 4.45 -28.26 -6.67
N ARG A 150 4.75 -28.18 -7.96
CA ARG A 150 6.09 -27.81 -8.47
C ARG A 150 6.48 -26.40 -8.00
N ALA A 151 5.54 -25.46 -7.99
CA ALA A 151 5.76 -24.10 -7.50
C ALA A 151 6.22 -24.09 -6.03
N LEU A 152 5.50 -24.80 -5.15
CA LEU A 152 5.86 -24.93 -3.74
C LEU A 152 7.23 -25.59 -3.54
N GLU A 153 7.54 -26.62 -4.32
CA GLU A 153 8.87 -27.27 -4.32
C GLU A 153 9.98 -26.30 -4.75
N LEU A 154 9.75 -25.50 -5.80
CA LEU A 154 10.70 -24.50 -6.29
C LEU A 154 10.90 -23.35 -5.32
N ILE A 155 9.82 -22.83 -4.71
CA ILE A 155 9.89 -21.79 -3.67
C ILE A 155 10.77 -22.28 -2.51
N ARG A 156 10.49 -23.48 -1.98
CA ARG A 156 11.30 -24.08 -0.91
C ARG A 156 12.76 -24.27 -1.32
N LYS A 157 13.01 -24.70 -2.56
CA LYS A 157 14.37 -24.88 -3.09
C LYS A 157 15.12 -23.55 -3.21
N TYR A 158 14.46 -22.52 -3.75
CA TYR A 158 15.02 -21.19 -3.93
C TYR A 158 15.54 -20.62 -2.60
N TRP A 159 14.77 -20.74 -1.52
CA TRP A 159 15.19 -20.22 -0.21
C TRP A 159 16.26 -21.04 0.46
N ARG A 160 16.22 -22.38 0.32
CA ARG A 160 17.32 -23.22 0.80
C ARG A 160 18.66 -22.85 0.15
N VAL A 161 18.65 -22.34 -1.08
CA VAL A 161 19.86 -21.90 -1.81
C VAL A 161 20.25 -20.47 -1.45
N ASN A 162 19.30 -19.54 -1.33
CA ASN A 162 19.59 -18.11 -1.16
C ASN A 162 19.66 -17.61 0.30
N LEU A 163 18.99 -18.25 1.26
CA LEU A 163 19.04 -17.84 2.68
C LEU A 163 20.45 -17.87 3.30
N PRO A 164 21.37 -18.78 2.91
CA PRO A 164 22.75 -18.74 3.38
C PRO A 164 23.57 -17.53 2.89
N ASN A 165 23.06 -16.73 1.94
CA ASN A 165 23.73 -15.53 1.46
C ASN A 165 23.78 -14.47 2.58
N PRO A 166 24.96 -13.89 2.92
CA PRO A 166 25.08 -12.83 3.92
C PRO A 166 24.19 -11.60 3.66
N LEU A 167 23.87 -11.31 2.40
CA LEU A 167 22.94 -10.22 2.04
C LEU A 167 21.52 -10.47 2.57
N ASN A 168 21.17 -11.74 2.84
CA ASN A 168 19.87 -12.16 3.36
C ASN A 168 19.90 -12.44 4.87
N ALA A 169 20.89 -11.94 5.61
CA ALA A 169 21.06 -12.23 7.04
C ALA A 169 19.83 -11.84 7.87
N GLY A 170 19.19 -10.70 7.57
CA GLY A 170 17.94 -10.27 8.21
C GLY A 170 16.79 -11.25 7.95
N ALA A 171 16.57 -11.62 6.69
CA ALA A 171 15.57 -12.61 6.30
C ALA A 171 15.80 -13.97 6.96
N ARG A 172 17.06 -14.41 7.07
CA ARG A 172 17.42 -15.66 7.75
C ARG A 172 17.11 -15.62 9.24
N ALA A 173 17.53 -14.56 9.94
CA ALA A 173 17.28 -14.41 11.37
C ALA A 173 15.78 -14.43 11.69
N PHE A 174 14.98 -13.76 10.86
CA PHE A 174 13.52 -13.77 10.98
C PHE A 174 12.92 -15.17 10.82
N VAL A 175 13.31 -15.91 9.78
CA VAL A 175 12.81 -17.28 9.54
C VAL A 175 13.19 -18.23 10.67
N GLU A 176 14.40 -18.11 11.20
CA GLU A 176 14.85 -18.94 12.33
C GLU A 176 14.04 -18.65 13.60
N ASN A 177 13.72 -17.37 13.86
CA ASN A 177 12.84 -16.97 14.97
C ASN A 177 11.42 -17.51 14.77
N LEU A 178 10.84 -17.31 13.59
CA LEU A 178 9.47 -17.71 13.26
C LEU A 178 9.29 -19.24 13.28
N LEU A 179 10.27 -20.00 12.80
CA LEU A 179 10.25 -21.46 12.85
C LEU A 179 10.69 -22.02 14.22
N SER A 180 11.12 -21.16 15.14
CA SER A 180 11.71 -21.53 16.44
C SER A 180 12.81 -22.59 16.31
N ARG A 181 13.60 -22.53 15.22
CA ARG A 181 14.69 -23.47 14.96
C ARG A 181 15.77 -22.85 14.06
N PRO A 182 17.05 -23.20 14.27
CA PRO A 182 18.11 -22.78 13.37
C PRO A 182 17.96 -23.45 12.00
N LEU A 183 18.30 -22.71 10.95
CA LEU A 183 18.45 -23.26 9.62
C LEU A 183 19.87 -23.81 9.45
N PRO A 184 20.08 -24.82 8.58
CA PRO A 184 21.41 -25.34 8.30
C PRO A 184 22.33 -24.24 7.75
N ASP A 185 23.55 -24.16 8.26
CA ASP A 185 24.57 -23.21 7.82
C ASP A 185 25.15 -23.54 6.44
N ASP A 186 25.03 -24.80 6.01
CA ASP A 186 25.53 -25.28 4.74
C ASP A 186 24.51 -25.07 3.62
N ALA A 187 24.89 -24.23 2.65
CA ALA A 187 24.20 -24.18 1.38
C ALA A 187 24.21 -25.59 0.74
N PRO A 188 23.09 -26.05 0.15
CA PRO A 188 23.06 -27.35 -0.52
C PRO A 188 24.16 -27.44 -1.58
N ALA A 189 24.72 -28.64 -1.79
CA ALA A 189 25.78 -28.91 -2.76
C ALA A 189 25.30 -29.86 -3.88
N GLY A 190 25.84 -29.74 -5.09
CA GLY A 190 25.46 -30.57 -6.24
C GLY A 190 24.09 -30.18 -6.82
N SER A 191 23.33 -31.14 -7.35
CA SER A 191 22.03 -30.90 -8.00
C SER A 191 20.96 -30.28 -7.08
N GLU A 192 21.15 -30.36 -5.76
CA GLU A 192 20.29 -29.68 -4.78
C GLU A 192 20.49 -28.15 -4.78
N ALA A 193 21.67 -27.67 -5.20
CA ALA A 193 22.01 -26.25 -5.30
C ALA A 193 21.59 -25.61 -6.64
N GLU A 194 21.36 -26.44 -7.67
CA GLU A 194 21.07 -25.97 -9.02
C GLU A 194 19.62 -25.47 -9.12
N LEU A 195 19.44 -24.16 -9.08
CA LEU A 195 18.16 -23.53 -9.43
C LEU A 195 17.97 -23.54 -10.95
N PRO A 196 16.71 -23.61 -11.45
CA PRO A 196 16.46 -23.39 -12.86
C PRO A 196 16.98 -22.00 -13.27
N PRO A 197 17.56 -21.85 -14.47
CA PRO A 197 18.08 -20.56 -14.93
C PRO A 197 16.97 -19.50 -14.99
N PRO A 198 17.30 -18.19 -14.88
CA PRO A 198 16.32 -17.12 -15.05
C PRO A 198 15.58 -17.26 -16.38
N GLY A 199 14.25 -17.13 -16.36
CA GLY A 199 13.40 -17.28 -17.55
C GLY A 199 13.08 -18.72 -17.96
N ASP A 200 13.50 -19.73 -17.19
CA ASP A 200 13.08 -21.12 -17.40
C ASP A 200 11.54 -21.27 -17.22
N GLU A 201 10.91 -22.11 -18.05
CA GLU A 201 9.48 -22.40 -17.98
C GLU A 201 9.07 -23.00 -16.62
N GLU A 202 9.98 -23.65 -15.90
CA GLU A 202 9.72 -24.16 -14.55
C GLU A 202 9.26 -23.05 -13.58
N TRP A 203 9.77 -21.84 -13.75
CA TRP A 203 9.42 -20.70 -12.91
C TRP A 203 8.01 -20.15 -13.17
N VAL A 204 7.41 -20.44 -14.33
CA VAL A 204 6.02 -20.04 -14.64
C VAL A 204 5.04 -20.62 -13.61
N ALA A 205 5.32 -21.81 -13.06
CA ALA A 205 4.49 -22.40 -12.02
C ALA A 205 4.44 -21.54 -10.74
N VAL A 206 5.56 -20.92 -10.36
CA VAL A 206 5.64 -20.01 -9.20
C VAL A 206 4.80 -18.76 -9.45
N SER A 207 4.89 -18.20 -10.65
CA SER A 207 4.06 -17.07 -11.08
C SER A 207 2.56 -17.38 -11.03
N ARG A 208 2.15 -18.53 -11.59
CA ARG A 208 0.73 -18.95 -11.58
C ARG A 208 0.21 -19.23 -10.17
N PHE A 209 1.05 -19.79 -9.28
CA PHE A 209 0.69 -20.00 -7.87
C PHE A 209 0.36 -18.69 -7.16
N TRP A 210 1.20 -17.69 -7.36
CA TRP A 210 1.07 -16.35 -6.79
C TRP A 210 -0.09 -15.54 -7.38
N ASN A 211 -0.48 -15.84 -8.62
CA ASN A 211 -1.64 -15.24 -9.29
C ASN A 211 -2.98 -15.95 -8.99
N ARG A 212 -3.03 -16.85 -8.01
CA ARG A 212 -4.29 -17.51 -7.63
C ARG A 212 -5.26 -16.50 -7.01
N PRO A 213 -6.58 -16.64 -7.27
CA PRO A 213 -7.57 -15.62 -6.86
C PRO A 213 -7.60 -15.31 -5.36
N TRP A 214 -7.17 -16.24 -4.51
CA TRP A 214 -7.12 -16.03 -3.06
C TRP A 214 -6.30 -14.80 -2.69
N PHE A 215 -5.11 -14.63 -3.29
CA PHE A 215 -4.19 -13.53 -2.94
C PHE A 215 -4.73 -12.14 -3.24
N ARG A 216 -5.74 -12.02 -4.11
CA ARG A 216 -6.26 -10.73 -4.56
C ARG A 216 -7.49 -10.27 -3.79
N ARG A 217 -8.10 -11.10 -2.96
CA ARG A 217 -9.40 -10.76 -2.34
C ARG A 217 -9.23 -9.76 -1.21
N VAL A 218 -10.11 -8.75 -1.15
CA VAL A 218 -10.15 -7.78 -0.04
C VAL A 218 -10.31 -8.46 1.32
N TRP A 219 -11.23 -9.43 1.43
CA TRP A 219 -11.50 -10.14 2.69
C TRP A 219 -10.29 -10.88 3.23
N VAL A 220 -9.38 -11.32 2.36
CA VAL A 220 -8.15 -11.99 2.77
C VAL A 220 -7.25 -11.07 3.60
N VAL A 221 -7.36 -9.75 3.43
CA VAL A 221 -6.60 -8.77 4.21
C VAL A 221 -6.85 -8.97 5.71
N GLN A 222 -8.11 -8.90 6.14
CA GLN A 222 -8.49 -9.13 7.53
C GLN A 222 -8.28 -10.58 7.97
N GLU A 223 -8.65 -11.55 7.13
CA GLU A 223 -8.52 -12.99 7.42
C GLU A 223 -7.06 -13.40 7.68
N PHE A 224 -6.11 -12.73 7.03
CA PHE A 224 -4.69 -13.03 7.13
C PHE A 224 -4.00 -12.23 8.24
N ILE A 225 -4.21 -10.90 8.28
CA ILE A 225 -3.52 -10.01 9.23
C ILE A 225 -3.91 -10.35 10.68
N LEU A 226 -5.18 -10.69 10.93
CA LEU A 226 -5.66 -11.02 12.27
C LEU A 226 -5.29 -12.45 12.71
N ALA A 227 -4.80 -13.31 11.82
CA ALA A 227 -4.58 -14.73 12.09
C ALA A 227 -3.31 -14.99 12.92
N ARG A 228 -3.43 -15.62 14.10
CA ARG A 228 -2.27 -15.97 14.96
C ARG A 228 -1.25 -16.87 14.25
N ASP A 229 -1.75 -17.76 13.41
CA ASP A 229 -0.98 -18.66 12.55
C ASP A 229 -1.78 -18.86 11.26
N VAL A 230 -1.08 -19.00 10.13
CA VAL A 230 -1.71 -19.23 8.81
C VAL A 230 -1.12 -20.48 8.18
N LEU A 231 -1.99 -21.49 8.00
CA LEU A 231 -1.66 -22.70 7.27
C LEU A 231 -2.27 -22.64 5.86
N MET A 232 -1.43 -22.51 4.85
CA MET A 232 -1.83 -22.50 3.45
C MET A 232 -1.99 -23.93 2.92
N ILE A 233 -3.11 -24.20 2.27
CA ILE A 233 -3.48 -25.52 1.77
C ILE A 233 -3.76 -25.43 0.27
N CYS A 234 -2.98 -26.16 -0.53
CA CYS A 234 -3.12 -26.23 -1.99
C CYS A 234 -3.04 -27.69 -2.46
N GLY A 235 -4.18 -28.26 -2.86
CA GLY A 235 -4.27 -29.68 -3.19
C GLY A 235 -3.94 -30.58 -1.99
N ASP A 236 -2.91 -31.44 -2.15
CA ASP A 236 -2.41 -32.32 -1.08
C ASP A 236 -1.33 -31.66 -0.20
N GLU A 237 -0.85 -30.48 -0.59
CA GLU A 237 0.23 -29.78 0.10
C GLU A 237 -0.34 -28.83 1.16
N ALA A 238 0.27 -28.84 2.34
CA ALA A 238 0.04 -27.86 3.40
C ALA A 238 1.39 -27.23 3.78
N VAL A 239 1.40 -25.92 3.92
CA VAL A 239 2.62 -25.13 4.17
C VAL A 239 2.28 -23.95 5.05
N GLY A 240 3.06 -23.73 6.11
CA GLY A 240 2.90 -22.53 6.93
C GLY A 240 3.30 -21.28 6.16
N TRP A 241 2.68 -20.13 6.44
CA TRP A 241 3.09 -18.87 5.84
C TRP A 241 4.60 -18.59 6.04
N ALA A 242 5.13 -18.95 7.21
CA ALA A 242 6.57 -18.86 7.54
C ALA A 242 7.52 -19.48 6.50
N GLU A 243 7.09 -20.56 5.83
CA GLU A 243 7.90 -21.25 4.81
C GLU A 243 7.78 -20.60 3.42
N LEU A 244 6.69 -19.89 3.16
CA LEU A 244 6.45 -19.19 1.90
C LEU A 244 6.89 -17.73 1.95
N TRP A 245 6.86 -17.13 3.12
CA TRP A 245 7.23 -15.74 3.39
C TRP A 245 8.51 -15.33 2.68
N PRO A 246 9.64 -16.05 2.77
CA PRO A 246 10.86 -15.60 2.11
C PRO A 246 10.64 -15.32 0.62
N ALA A 247 9.77 -16.08 -0.06
CA ALA A 247 9.46 -15.97 -1.50
C ALA A 247 8.96 -14.61 -1.91
N THR A 248 8.42 -13.84 -0.98
CA THR A 248 7.94 -12.49 -1.23
C THR A 248 9.06 -11.45 -1.12
N ILE A 249 10.16 -11.72 -0.40
CA ILE A 249 11.34 -10.84 -0.33
C ILE A 249 12.07 -10.79 -1.68
N ALA A 250 12.20 -11.92 -2.38
CA ALA A 250 12.75 -11.92 -3.75
C ALA A 250 11.92 -11.11 -4.75
N LEU A 251 10.73 -10.67 -4.35
CA LEU A 251 9.93 -9.75 -5.14
C LEU A 251 10.29 -8.29 -4.85
N GLU A 252 10.84 -7.93 -3.67
CA GLU A 252 11.22 -6.55 -3.29
C GLU A 252 12.24 -5.90 -4.23
N GLU A 253 12.98 -6.69 -4.99
CA GLU A 253 13.78 -6.25 -6.13
C GLU A 253 13.05 -6.61 -7.44
N PRO A 254 12.02 -5.84 -7.88
CA PRO A 254 11.19 -6.20 -9.04
C PRO A 254 11.96 -6.34 -10.36
N GLU A 255 13.20 -5.85 -10.42
CA GLU A 255 14.11 -6.06 -11.56
C GLU A 255 14.77 -7.46 -11.58
N SER A 256 14.57 -8.32 -10.57
CA SER A 256 15.37 -9.54 -10.35
C SER A 256 14.66 -10.82 -9.85
N PRO A 257 13.30 -10.99 -9.79
CA PRO A 257 12.76 -12.29 -9.45
C PRO A 257 13.11 -13.30 -10.56
N PRO A 258 13.53 -14.54 -10.23
CA PRO A 258 13.91 -15.52 -11.25
C PRO A 258 12.69 -16.03 -12.05
N TRP A 259 11.46 -15.75 -11.57
CA TRP A 259 10.22 -16.17 -12.21
C TRP A 259 9.56 -15.11 -13.07
N PRO A 260 9.09 -15.47 -14.28
CA PRO A 260 8.42 -14.54 -15.18
C PRO A 260 7.07 -14.14 -14.61
N LEU A 261 6.61 -12.93 -14.90
CA LEU A 261 5.39 -12.37 -14.33
C LEU A 261 4.25 -12.53 -15.34
N VAL A 262 3.54 -13.65 -15.20
CA VAL A 262 2.52 -14.08 -16.15
C VAL A 262 1.21 -14.35 -15.43
N ASN A 263 0.09 -14.14 -16.12
CA ASN A 263 -1.23 -14.43 -15.58
C ASN A 263 -1.45 -15.96 -15.43
N ALA A 264 -2.63 -16.36 -14.94
CA ALA A 264 -2.98 -17.77 -14.82
C ALA A 264 -2.91 -18.54 -16.17
N ALA A 265 -3.14 -17.87 -17.30
CA ALA A 265 -3.01 -18.44 -18.64
C ALA A 265 -1.55 -18.57 -19.13
N GLY A 266 -0.58 -17.96 -18.43
CA GLY A 266 0.82 -17.90 -18.84
C GLY A 266 1.13 -16.79 -19.85
N GLU A 267 0.21 -15.84 -20.03
CA GLU A 267 0.43 -14.63 -20.83
C GLU A 267 1.15 -13.61 -19.95
N GLU A 268 2.13 -12.89 -20.50
CA GLU A 268 2.81 -11.81 -19.77
C GLU A 268 1.78 -10.81 -19.25
N LEU A 269 1.89 -10.48 -17.96
CA LEU A 269 1.06 -9.44 -17.36
C LEU A 269 1.48 -8.10 -17.97
N GLU A 270 0.66 -7.56 -18.88
CA GLU A 270 0.97 -6.32 -19.61
C GLU A 270 1.10 -5.07 -18.69
N GLY A 271 0.77 -5.13 -17.40
CA GLY A 271 0.84 -4.00 -16.48
C GLY A 271 1.72 -4.25 -15.26
N ALA A 272 2.83 -3.51 -15.14
CA ALA A 272 3.66 -3.44 -13.92
C ALA A 272 2.85 -3.05 -12.66
N ALA A 273 1.68 -2.42 -12.82
CA ALA A 273 0.76 -2.07 -11.73
C ALA A 273 0.07 -3.28 -11.11
N ASP A 274 -0.57 -4.18 -11.89
CA ASP A 274 -1.22 -5.40 -11.36
C ASP A 274 -0.24 -6.36 -10.68
N LEU A 275 1.02 -6.22 -11.06
CA LEU A 275 2.18 -6.88 -10.50
C LEU A 275 2.58 -6.26 -9.15
N MET A 276 2.82 -4.95 -9.10
CA MET A 276 3.20 -4.20 -7.89
C MET A 276 2.09 -4.22 -6.83
N ALA A 277 0.83 -4.19 -7.26
CA ALA A 277 -0.39 -4.41 -6.48
C ALA A 277 -0.34 -5.65 -5.59
N ASN A 278 -0.14 -6.80 -6.23
CA ASN A 278 -0.13 -8.10 -5.59
C ASN A 278 1.16 -8.29 -4.78
N MET A 279 2.25 -7.64 -5.20
CA MET A 279 3.54 -7.68 -4.54
C MET A 279 3.58 -6.83 -3.26
N ALA A 280 3.10 -5.59 -3.32
CA ALA A 280 2.93 -4.69 -2.20
C ALA A 280 1.93 -5.23 -1.18
N GLN A 281 0.86 -5.92 -1.61
CA GLN A 281 -0.04 -6.61 -0.69
C GLN A 281 0.69 -7.71 0.11
N ARG A 282 1.60 -8.46 -0.53
CA ARG A 282 2.43 -9.48 0.13
C ARG A 282 3.48 -8.87 1.07
N LEU A 283 4.01 -7.72 0.71
CA LEU A 283 4.91 -6.92 1.56
C LEU A 283 4.17 -6.18 2.69
N ARG A 284 2.88 -5.92 2.55
CA ARG A 284 2.06 -5.43 3.66
C ARG A 284 1.73 -6.56 4.63
N PHE A 285 1.44 -7.76 4.12
CA PHE A 285 1.35 -8.97 4.93
C PHE A 285 2.64 -9.26 5.73
N TYR A 286 3.79 -8.91 5.17
CA TYR A 286 5.08 -8.94 5.87
C TYR A 286 5.16 -7.97 7.04
N GLN A 287 4.99 -6.67 6.74
CA GLN A 287 5.25 -5.58 7.67
C GLN A 287 4.30 -5.67 8.88
N LEU A 288 3.04 -6.01 8.63
CA LEU A 288 2.02 -6.18 9.67
C LEU A 288 2.18 -7.51 10.42
N GLY A 289 2.66 -8.57 9.76
CA GLY A 289 3.06 -9.81 10.45
C GLY A 289 4.23 -9.60 11.41
N SER A 290 5.14 -8.67 11.10
CA SER A 290 6.26 -8.29 11.96
C SER A 290 5.84 -7.45 13.18
N MET A 291 4.75 -6.69 13.10
CA MET A 291 4.21 -5.93 14.25
C MET A 291 3.70 -6.83 15.39
N ARG A 292 3.40 -8.10 15.11
CA ARG A 292 3.04 -9.10 16.15
C ARG A 292 4.22 -9.63 16.94
N GLY A 293 5.45 -9.36 16.50
CA GLY A 293 6.67 -9.94 17.06
C GLY A 293 7.54 -8.99 17.87
N ASN A 294 7.11 -7.75 18.14
CA ASN A 294 7.93 -6.80 18.90
C ASN A 294 7.10 -5.82 19.75
N SER A 295 6.34 -6.37 20.70
CA SER A 295 5.96 -5.65 21.92
C SER A 295 6.61 -6.35 23.11
N ASP A 296 7.94 -6.37 23.13
CA ASP A 296 8.65 -6.64 24.38
C ASP A 296 8.38 -5.46 25.31
N GLY A 297 7.44 -5.68 26.22
CA GLY A 297 7.29 -4.89 27.42
C GLY A 297 8.61 -4.91 28.19
N HIS A 298 9.36 -3.82 28.09
CA HIS A 298 10.27 -3.42 29.15
C HIS A 298 9.61 -2.27 29.88
N GLY A 299 9.12 -2.59 31.08
CA GLY A 299 8.47 -1.65 31.96
C GLY A 299 9.34 -0.41 32.17
N HIS A 300 8.66 0.73 32.21
CA HIS A 300 9.17 1.94 32.83
C HIS A 300 9.65 1.60 34.24
N GLY A 301 10.96 1.48 34.39
CA GLY A 301 11.66 1.79 35.63
C GLY A 301 12.26 3.17 35.40
N ASP A 302 11.83 4.14 36.20
CA ASP A 302 12.53 5.39 36.42
C ASP A 302 14.02 5.10 36.71
N ASP A 303 14.92 5.81 36.04
CA ASP A 303 16.19 6.28 36.62
C ASP A 303 16.80 7.32 35.67
N ASP A 304 16.85 8.56 36.17
CA ASP A 304 17.75 9.61 35.70
C ASP A 304 19.20 9.09 35.70
N ASP A 305 19.95 9.29 34.61
CA ASP A 305 21.33 9.77 34.70
C ASP A 305 21.94 10.11 33.33
N ASP A 306 22.76 11.15 33.42
CA ASP A 306 23.51 11.91 32.43
C ASP A 306 24.66 11.11 31.75
N ASP A 307 25.28 11.73 30.75
CA ASP A 307 26.57 11.42 30.10
C ASP A 307 26.65 10.38 28.96
N GLY A 308 26.84 10.90 27.74
CA GLY A 308 28.14 10.82 27.09
C GLY A 308 28.46 9.65 26.14
N HIS A 309 28.36 9.95 24.84
CA HIS A 309 29.28 9.57 23.75
C HIS A 309 29.58 8.08 23.42
N GLU A 310 29.23 7.75 22.16
CA GLU A 310 30.14 7.28 21.10
C GLU A 310 30.45 5.77 20.87
N HIS A 311 30.10 5.36 19.62
CA HIS A 311 30.67 4.34 18.71
C HIS A 311 30.42 2.86 19.06
N GLY A 312 29.94 1.97 18.19
CA GLY A 312 30.11 1.86 16.73
C GLY A 312 30.86 0.56 16.39
N GLY A 313 30.32 -0.27 15.49
CA GLY A 313 31.12 -1.10 14.57
C GLY A 313 31.74 -2.43 15.05
N GLY A 314 31.32 -3.51 14.40
CA GLY A 314 32.17 -4.45 13.64
C GLY A 314 33.55 -4.90 14.16
N CYS A 315 33.67 -6.22 14.27
CA CYS A 315 34.88 -7.03 14.20
C CYS A 315 36.16 -6.40 13.61
N CYS A 316 37.23 -6.34 14.42
CA CYS A 316 38.59 -6.67 13.98
C CYS A 316 39.47 -7.05 15.19
N GLY A 317 40.22 -8.15 15.06
CA GLY A 317 41.03 -8.71 16.14
C GLY A 317 42.46 -8.14 16.23
N GLY A 318 43.12 -8.37 17.38
CA GLY A 318 44.58 -8.30 17.48
C GLY A 318 45.17 -7.87 18.83
N HIS A 319 45.55 -8.86 19.65
CA HIS A 319 46.72 -8.89 20.56
C HIS A 319 47.05 -7.73 21.52
N GLY A 320 47.13 -8.06 22.81
CA GLY A 320 48.34 -7.77 23.61
C GLY A 320 48.17 -7.03 24.94
N GLY A 321 47.97 -7.80 26.02
CA GLY A 321 48.69 -7.69 27.30
C GLY A 321 48.65 -6.41 28.15
N GLY A 322 48.36 -6.57 29.45
CA GLY A 322 48.91 -5.69 30.48
C GLY A 322 48.03 -5.43 31.70
N HIS A 323 48.41 -6.08 32.81
CA HIS A 323 48.07 -5.83 34.22
C HIS A 323 47.64 -4.42 34.65
N GLY A 324 46.81 -4.39 35.70
CA GLY A 324 46.86 -3.34 36.74
C GLY A 324 45.54 -3.19 37.46
N GLY A 325 45.42 -3.74 38.68
CA GLY A 325 44.20 -3.71 39.48
C GLY A 325 44.12 -2.58 40.50
N GLY A 326 43.16 -2.71 41.41
CA GLY A 326 43.02 -1.96 42.66
C GLY A 326 41.74 -1.14 42.69
N HIS A 327 40.72 -1.59 43.43
CA HIS A 327 40.38 -1.07 44.77
C HIS A 327 39.32 0.05 44.65
N ASP A 328 38.25 0.15 45.44
CA ASP A 328 37.76 -0.60 46.60
C ASP A 328 36.24 -0.33 46.71
N HIS A 329 35.52 -1.31 47.24
CA HIS A 329 34.17 -1.16 47.78
C HIS A 329 34.22 -0.36 49.08
N ASP A 330 33.14 0.38 49.40
CA ASP A 330 32.60 0.39 50.76
C ASP A 330 31.08 0.69 50.73
N HIS A 331 30.37 -0.16 51.47
CA HIS A 331 28.93 -0.13 51.79
C HIS A 331 28.63 0.90 52.89
N ASP A 332 27.36 1.31 53.00
CA ASP A 332 26.53 1.28 54.23
C ASP A 332 25.21 2.05 53.93
N HIS A 333 24.06 1.37 53.79
CA HIS A 333 23.03 1.13 54.83
C HIS A 333 22.55 2.39 55.57
N GLU A 334 21.28 2.76 55.41
CA GLU A 334 20.25 2.64 56.47
C GLU A 334 18.86 3.11 55.99
N GLU A 335 17.86 2.38 56.46
CA GLU A 335 16.41 2.54 56.29
C GLU A 335 15.90 3.79 57.04
N GLU A 336 14.78 4.38 56.61
CA GLU A 336 13.67 4.78 57.51
C GLU A 336 12.46 5.29 56.69
N GLU A 337 11.33 4.59 56.84
CA GLU A 337 9.97 5.04 56.52
C GLU A 337 9.52 6.06 57.57
N ASP A 338 8.68 7.05 57.21
CA ASP A 338 7.57 7.56 58.05
C ASP A 338 6.77 8.68 57.33
N ASP A 339 5.47 8.37 57.14
CA ASP A 339 4.28 9.15 57.50
C ASP A 339 4.00 10.59 56.99
N ASP A 340 2.87 10.65 56.26
CA ASP A 340 1.67 11.46 56.50
C ASP A 340 1.64 12.99 56.28
N ASP A 341 0.59 13.33 55.51
CA ASP A 341 -0.38 14.42 55.73
C ASP A 341 -0.03 15.86 55.30
N LYS A 342 -0.85 16.36 54.35
CA LYS A 342 -1.85 17.44 54.51
C LYS A 342 -1.78 18.65 53.57
N ASP A 343 -3.01 19.01 53.16
CA ASP A 343 -3.56 20.35 52.94
C ASP A 343 -3.49 21.00 51.54
N ALA A 344 -4.55 20.70 50.78
CA ALA A 344 -5.49 21.63 50.13
C ALA A 344 -5.11 23.12 49.97
N LYS A 345 -5.31 23.64 48.74
CA LYS A 345 -6.00 24.91 48.49
C LYS A 345 -6.48 25.07 47.04
N ASP A 346 -7.78 25.29 46.98
CA ASP A 346 -8.66 25.85 45.94
C ASP A 346 -8.04 26.99 45.10
N ASP A 347 -8.41 27.07 43.81
CA ASP A 347 -9.01 28.28 43.19
C ASP A 347 -9.66 27.94 41.82
N ASP A 348 -10.98 28.11 41.85
CA ASP A 348 -12.12 28.09 40.91
C ASP A 348 -12.00 28.50 39.41
N ASP A 349 -12.91 27.86 38.63
CA ASP A 349 -13.73 28.32 37.46
C ASP A 349 -13.01 28.71 36.14
N ASP A 350 -13.41 28.33 34.92
CA ASP A 350 -14.64 27.78 34.33
C ASP A 350 -14.26 27.29 32.89
N ASP A 351 -15.13 26.46 32.29
CA ASP A 351 -15.32 26.20 30.85
C ASP A 351 -14.90 24.83 30.24
N GLU A 352 -15.97 24.06 29.94
CA GLU A 352 -16.16 23.11 28.83
C GLU A 352 -15.58 21.67 28.96
N GLU A 353 -16.30 20.91 29.78
CA GLU A 353 -16.42 19.44 29.84
C GLU A 353 -16.88 18.84 28.49
N TRP A 354 -15.94 18.42 27.62
CA TRP A 354 -16.14 17.38 26.59
C TRP A 354 -14.83 16.65 26.29
N GLU A 355 -14.38 15.80 27.20
CA GLU A 355 -13.48 14.70 26.88
C GLU A 355 -14.18 13.40 27.28
N SER A 356 -14.76 12.70 26.32
CA SER A 356 -15.06 11.28 26.49
C SER A 356 -13.75 10.52 26.38
N GLU A 357 -13.07 10.35 27.52
CA GLU A 357 -12.07 9.32 27.73
C GLU A 357 -12.76 7.95 27.70
N ASP A 358 -12.99 7.42 26.50
CA ASP A 358 -12.94 6.00 26.26
C ASP A 358 -11.64 5.75 25.48
N GLY A 359 -10.53 5.67 26.21
CA GLY A 359 -9.26 5.20 25.68
C GLY A 359 -9.45 3.78 25.17
N ASP A 360 -9.62 3.66 23.87
CA ASP A 360 -9.85 2.41 23.17
C ASP A 360 -8.57 1.56 23.18
N ASP A 361 -8.53 0.57 24.08
CA ASP A 361 -7.56 -0.53 24.11
C ASP A 361 -7.84 -1.51 22.95
N SER A 362 -8.14 -1.02 21.74
CA SER A 362 -8.42 -1.88 20.59
C SER A 362 -7.15 -2.42 19.92
N GLY A 363 -5.97 -1.92 20.29
CA GLY A 363 -4.71 -2.32 19.66
C GLY A 363 -4.64 -2.03 18.15
N ARG A 364 -5.61 -1.27 17.60
CA ARG A 364 -5.67 -0.84 16.19
C ARG A 364 -5.03 0.53 16.06
N SER A 365 -4.02 0.68 15.20
CA SER A 365 -3.24 1.92 15.08
C SER A 365 -3.43 2.68 13.77
N THR A 366 -4.22 2.16 12.82
CA THR A 366 -4.38 2.73 11.47
C THR A 366 -5.84 3.02 11.20
N ASP A 367 -6.13 4.22 10.69
CA ASP A 367 -7.48 4.64 10.30
C ASP A 367 -7.95 3.99 8.98
N LEU A 368 -9.24 4.08 8.71
CA LEU A 368 -9.86 3.45 7.55
C LEU A 368 -9.39 4.05 6.21
N LEU A 369 -9.12 5.37 6.14
CA LEU A 369 -8.63 5.99 4.90
C LEU A 369 -7.26 5.44 4.53
N SER A 370 -6.33 5.43 5.48
CA SER A 370 -5.00 4.84 5.35
C SER A 370 -5.06 3.37 4.89
N LEU A 371 -6.00 2.59 5.44
CA LEU A 371 -6.21 1.20 5.01
C LEU A 371 -6.78 1.10 3.59
N LEU A 372 -7.77 1.91 3.23
CA LEU A 372 -8.35 1.94 1.88
C LEU A 372 -7.30 2.30 0.83
N LEU A 373 -6.45 3.28 1.12
CA LEU A 373 -5.34 3.68 0.25
C LEU A 373 -4.26 2.59 0.18
N SER A 374 -3.94 1.95 1.31
CA SER A 374 -2.98 0.85 1.37
C SER A 374 -3.44 -0.39 0.61
N PHE A 375 -4.73 -0.70 0.64
CA PHE A 375 -5.28 -1.93 0.04
C PHE A 375 -6.09 -1.68 -1.25
N ARG A 376 -5.96 -0.52 -1.91
CA ARG A 376 -6.68 -0.16 -3.16
C ARG A 376 -6.52 -1.13 -4.34
N GLU A 377 -5.57 -2.04 -4.25
CA GLU A 377 -5.16 -2.99 -5.29
C GLU A 377 -5.87 -4.35 -5.20
N VAL A 378 -6.67 -4.55 -4.16
CA VAL A 378 -7.44 -5.78 -3.94
C VAL A 378 -8.74 -5.80 -4.74
N GLU A 379 -9.22 -7.01 -4.99
CA GLU A 379 -10.43 -7.30 -5.72
C GLU A 379 -11.57 -7.70 -4.77
N ALA A 380 -12.78 -7.28 -5.12
CA ALA A 380 -14.00 -7.67 -4.44
C ALA A 380 -15.06 -8.11 -5.45
N THR A 381 -15.80 -9.18 -5.14
CA THR A 381 -16.95 -9.61 -5.96
C THR A 381 -18.12 -8.66 -5.79
N ASP A 382 -18.39 -8.26 -4.55
CA ASP A 382 -19.27 -7.14 -4.23
C ASP A 382 -18.41 -5.90 -4.00
N PRO A 383 -18.57 -4.82 -4.77
CA PRO A 383 -17.71 -3.65 -4.65
C PRO A 383 -17.81 -2.95 -3.28
N ARG A 384 -18.89 -3.16 -2.52
CA ARG A 384 -19.02 -2.59 -1.17
C ARG A 384 -18.06 -3.22 -0.16
N ASP A 385 -17.64 -4.45 -0.41
CA ASP A 385 -16.69 -5.16 0.46
C ASP A 385 -15.31 -4.50 0.47
N LEU A 386 -14.98 -3.66 -0.52
CA LEU A 386 -13.77 -2.82 -0.50
C LEU A 386 -13.69 -1.93 0.73
N TYR A 387 -14.85 -1.51 1.24
CA TYR A 387 -14.97 -0.76 2.47
C TYR A 387 -15.14 -1.68 3.68
N PHE A 388 -16.10 -2.62 3.61
CA PHE A 388 -16.51 -3.40 4.78
C PHE A 388 -15.43 -4.35 5.31
N ALA A 389 -14.58 -4.89 4.43
CA ALA A 389 -13.56 -5.86 4.81
C ALA A 389 -12.39 -5.27 5.61
N LEU A 390 -12.25 -3.94 5.64
CA LEU A 390 -11.17 -3.25 6.34
C LEU A 390 -11.61 -2.68 7.69
N LEU A 391 -12.92 -2.62 7.97
CA LEU A 391 -13.47 -2.04 9.20
C LEU A 391 -12.92 -2.69 10.46
N GLY A 392 -12.79 -4.02 10.47
CA GLY A 392 -12.24 -4.72 11.64
C GLY A 392 -10.75 -4.48 11.88
N LEU A 393 -10.03 -3.84 10.96
CA LEU A 393 -8.64 -3.45 11.12
C LEU A 393 -8.48 -1.96 11.48
N ALA A 394 -9.47 -1.15 11.13
CA ALA A 394 -9.43 0.30 11.29
C ALA A 394 -9.67 0.72 12.74
N SER A 395 -8.90 1.69 13.25
CA SER A 395 -9.09 2.28 14.58
C SER A 395 -10.44 3.00 14.70
N ASP A 396 -10.91 3.63 13.62
CA ASP A 396 -12.20 4.30 13.47
C ASP A 396 -13.29 3.39 12.88
N GLY A 397 -13.01 2.09 12.68
CA GLY A 397 -13.91 1.16 11.99
C GLY A 397 -15.24 0.88 12.70
N ASP A 398 -15.34 1.16 14.00
CA ASP A 398 -16.53 0.89 14.83
C ASP A 398 -17.59 2.02 14.79
N ARG A 399 -17.33 3.11 14.05
CA ARG A 399 -18.31 4.21 13.88
C ARG A 399 -19.62 3.73 13.28
N GLU A 400 -20.73 4.31 13.74
CA GLU A 400 -22.08 3.90 13.31
C GLU A 400 -22.28 4.12 11.80
N GLU A 401 -21.68 5.18 11.26
CA GLU A 401 -21.72 5.57 9.85
C GLU A 401 -21.03 4.54 8.93
N PHE A 402 -20.04 3.80 9.45
CA PHE A 402 -19.33 2.77 8.71
C PHE A 402 -19.99 1.40 8.78
N ARG A 403 -21.10 1.24 9.50
CA ARG A 403 -21.78 -0.05 9.60
C ARG A 403 -22.14 -0.63 8.23
N PRO A 404 -21.81 -1.91 7.96
CA PRO A 404 -22.17 -2.57 6.71
C PRO A 404 -23.68 -2.49 6.43
N ASP A 405 -24.05 -2.15 5.20
CA ASP A 405 -25.44 -2.13 4.72
C ASP A 405 -25.47 -2.70 3.30
N TYR A 406 -25.88 -3.97 3.19
CA TYR A 406 -25.99 -4.65 1.89
C TYR A 406 -27.29 -4.33 1.15
N SER A 407 -28.17 -3.51 1.72
CA SER A 407 -29.36 -2.99 1.04
C SER A 407 -29.06 -1.73 0.22
N ALA A 408 -28.01 -0.99 0.57
CA ALA A 408 -27.55 0.20 -0.15
C ALA A 408 -26.82 -0.14 -1.45
N THR A 409 -26.87 0.76 -2.44
CA THR A 409 -26.00 0.69 -3.63
C THR A 409 -24.55 1.02 -3.27
N PHE A 410 -23.59 0.64 -4.13
CA PHE A 410 -22.19 1.03 -3.93
C PHE A 410 -22.02 2.54 -3.82
N GLU A 411 -22.68 3.30 -4.70
CA GLU A 411 -22.58 4.76 -4.73
C GLU A 411 -23.07 5.39 -3.43
N GLN A 412 -24.16 4.87 -2.85
CA GLN A 412 -24.66 5.31 -1.54
C GLN A 412 -23.69 4.96 -0.41
N THR A 413 -23.09 3.76 -0.44
CA THR A 413 -22.08 3.35 0.55
C THR A 413 -20.84 4.23 0.45
N ALA A 414 -20.29 4.43 -0.75
CA ALA A 414 -19.11 5.25 -1.00
C ALA A 414 -19.32 6.69 -0.55
N LEU A 415 -20.47 7.28 -0.86
CA LEU A 415 -20.83 8.63 -0.44
C LEU A 415 -20.95 8.75 1.08
N ARG A 416 -21.64 7.81 1.74
CA ARG A 416 -21.72 7.78 3.20
C ARG A 416 -20.33 7.72 3.84
N PHE A 417 -19.47 6.82 3.35
CA PHE A 417 -18.13 6.63 3.88
C PHE A 417 -17.26 7.86 3.65
N ALA A 418 -17.23 8.39 2.43
CA ALA A 418 -16.43 9.57 2.08
C ALA A 418 -16.82 10.80 2.91
N ARG A 419 -18.12 11.00 3.20
CA ARG A 419 -18.58 12.08 4.08
C ARG A 419 -18.05 11.94 5.49
N THR A 420 -18.09 10.73 6.04
CA THR A 420 -17.58 10.44 7.38
C THR A 420 -16.06 10.65 7.44
N LEU A 421 -15.32 10.17 6.43
CA LEU A 421 -13.87 10.34 6.32
C LEU A 421 -13.45 11.80 6.18
N LEU A 422 -14.26 12.65 5.55
CA LEU A 422 -13.97 14.09 5.47
C LEU A 422 -13.98 14.79 6.84
N HIS A 423 -14.60 14.19 7.86
CA HIS A 423 -14.60 14.73 9.22
C HIS A 423 -13.45 14.22 10.09
N GLU A 424 -12.58 13.35 9.55
CA GLU A 424 -11.39 12.84 10.26
C GLU A 424 -10.18 13.78 10.09
N PRO A 425 -9.18 13.71 10.97
CA PRO A 425 -7.90 14.39 10.77
C PRO A 425 -7.27 14.02 9.41
N PHE A 426 -6.59 14.98 8.77
CA PHE A 426 -5.96 14.80 7.45
C PHE A 426 -6.95 14.43 6.31
N SER A 427 -8.23 14.74 6.50
CA SER A 427 -9.32 14.51 5.53
C SER A 427 -9.06 15.00 4.11
N GLU A 428 -8.21 16.01 3.92
CA GLU A 428 -7.81 16.55 2.62
C GLU A 428 -7.10 15.50 1.76
N GLU A 429 -6.43 14.51 2.36
CA GLU A 429 -5.77 13.40 1.65
C GLU A 429 -6.76 12.59 0.82
N LEU A 430 -8.04 12.53 1.22
CA LEU A 430 -9.09 11.90 0.43
C LEU A 430 -9.18 12.53 -0.97
N LEU A 431 -9.01 13.85 -1.07
CA LEU A 431 -9.09 14.57 -2.33
C LEU A 431 -7.87 14.31 -3.21
N ASP A 432 -6.68 14.11 -2.64
CA ASP A 432 -5.46 13.82 -3.39
C ASP A 432 -5.60 12.53 -4.23
N HIS A 433 -6.40 11.59 -3.75
CA HIS A 433 -6.72 10.33 -4.43
C HIS A 433 -8.04 10.38 -5.23
N ALA A 434 -8.74 11.51 -5.21
CA ALA A 434 -9.99 11.71 -5.94
C ALA A 434 -9.74 12.20 -7.38
N GLY A 435 -10.75 12.04 -8.24
CA GLY A 435 -10.74 12.63 -9.58
C GLY A 435 -11.38 11.78 -10.67
N ILE A 436 -11.53 12.38 -11.86
CA ILE A 436 -12.01 11.77 -13.11
C ILE A 436 -10.88 11.27 -14.03
N ALA A 437 -9.62 11.58 -13.70
CA ALA A 437 -8.46 11.12 -14.45
C ALA A 437 -8.24 9.62 -14.25
N ASN A 438 -8.23 8.84 -15.33
CA ASN A 438 -8.20 7.37 -15.33
C ASN A 438 -9.33 6.63 -14.60
N SER A 439 -10.20 7.33 -13.87
CA SER A 439 -11.51 6.84 -13.49
C SER A 439 -12.50 7.16 -14.63
N LEU A 440 -12.98 6.11 -15.29
CA LEU A 440 -14.35 6.19 -15.80
C LEU A 440 -15.26 6.09 -14.57
N ASN A 441 -15.33 7.17 -13.77
CA ASN A 441 -16.41 7.42 -12.81
C ASN A 441 -17.71 7.12 -13.54
N GLY A 442 -18.23 5.91 -13.33
CA GLY A 442 -19.14 5.26 -14.28
C GLY A 442 -20.32 6.15 -14.62
N GLY A 443 -20.48 6.52 -15.89
CA GLY A 443 -21.66 7.23 -16.39
C GLY A 443 -22.04 8.52 -15.65
N GLY A 444 -21.28 9.60 -15.83
CA GLY A 444 -21.75 10.99 -15.69
C GLY A 444 -21.94 11.52 -14.26
N ASP A 445 -22.50 10.76 -13.32
CA ASP A 445 -23.08 11.31 -12.09
C ASP A 445 -22.44 10.80 -10.77
N PHE A 446 -21.34 10.02 -10.82
CA PHE A 446 -20.59 9.71 -9.59
C PHE A 446 -19.75 10.92 -9.13
N PRO A 447 -19.75 11.27 -7.83
CA PRO A 447 -19.01 12.43 -7.34
C PRO A 447 -17.50 12.27 -7.52
N SER A 448 -16.88 13.25 -8.18
CA SER A 448 -15.45 13.21 -8.50
C SER A 448 -14.55 13.49 -7.31
N TRP A 449 -15.08 14.04 -6.20
CA TRP A 449 -14.36 14.20 -4.94
C TRP A 449 -14.26 12.91 -4.13
N ILE A 450 -14.88 11.82 -4.58
CA ILE A 450 -14.80 10.50 -3.95
C ILE A 450 -13.86 9.60 -4.79
N PRO A 451 -12.80 9.02 -4.19
CA PRO A 451 -12.00 7.99 -4.85
C PRO A 451 -12.84 6.76 -5.24
N ASP A 452 -12.76 6.32 -6.50
CA ASP A 452 -13.46 5.11 -6.97
C ASP A 452 -12.61 3.85 -6.73
N PHE A 453 -12.74 3.27 -5.53
CA PHE A 453 -12.00 2.06 -5.13
C PHE A 453 -12.36 0.79 -5.91
N ARG A 454 -13.40 0.79 -6.77
CA ARG A 454 -13.75 -0.39 -7.59
C ARG A 454 -12.68 -0.76 -8.60
N ARG A 455 -11.72 0.13 -8.83
CA ARG A 455 -10.65 -0.05 -9.80
C ARG A 455 -9.32 -0.03 -9.05
N PRO A 456 -8.44 -1.03 -9.31
CA PRO A 456 -7.07 -0.97 -8.79
C PRO A 456 -6.44 0.33 -9.28
N TRP A 457 -6.10 1.21 -8.34
CA TRP A 457 -5.61 2.55 -8.66
C TRP A 457 -4.14 2.45 -9.08
N ARG A 458 -3.89 2.60 -10.38
CA ARG A 458 -2.68 2.02 -11.00
C ARG A 458 -1.36 2.81 -10.84
N ARG A 459 -1.30 4.00 -10.24
CA ARG A 459 -0.04 4.80 -10.15
C ARG A 459 -0.11 5.86 -9.04
N MET A 460 1.03 6.23 -8.45
CA MET A 460 1.20 7.28 -7.41
C MET A 460 0.51 8.62 -7.74
N THR A 461 -0.06 9.30 -6.74
CA THR A 461 -0.50 10.71 -6.84
C THR A 461 0.72 11.65 -6.81
N VAL A 462 0.50 12.93 -7.06
CA VAL A 462 1.52 13.96 -6.78
C VAL A 462 1.80 14.05 -5.28
N ALA A 463 0.79 13.85 -4.43
CA ALA A 463 0.93 13.86 -2.97
C ALA A 463 1.82 12.71 -2.46
N ASP A 464 1.78 11.54 -3.11
CA ASP A 464 2.62 10.39 -2.75
C ASP A 464 4.13 10.65 -2.96
N VAL A 465 4.51 11.69 -3.72
CA VAL A 465 5.88 11.82 -4.28
C VAL A 465 6.50 13.20 -4.11
N ALA A 466 5.72 14.18 -3.66
CA ALA A 466 6.14 15.55 -3.47
C ALA A 466 5.59 16.08 -2.15
N GLU A 467 6.48 16.52 -1.27
CA GLU A 467 6.10 17.39 -0.17
C GLU A 467 5.68 18.75 -0.76
N SER A 468 4.49 19.20 -0.42
CA SER A 468 3.98 20.50 -0.87
C SER A 468 2.98 21.08 0.12
N GLU A 469 2.96 22.41 0.18
CA GLU A 469 2.03 23.21 0.97
C GLU A 469 1.39 24.25 0.04
N ALA A 470 0.73 23.80 -1.02
CA ALA A 470 0.23 24.69 -2.07
C ALA A 470 -0.76 25.74 -1.54
N ALA A 471 -1.57 25.36 -0.56
CA ALA A 471 -2.48 26.25 0.16
C ALA A 471 -1.86 26.91 1.41
N GLY A 472 -0.57 26.72 1.68
CA GLY A 472 0.11 27.16 2.90
C GLY A 472 -0.53 26.63 4.18
N GLU A 473 -0.29 27.30 5.30
CA GLU A 473 -0.86 26.98 6.63
C GLU A 473 -2.36 27.35 6.75
N THR A 474 -3.19 26.98 5.76
CA THR A 474 -4.63 27.25 5.78
C THR A 474 -5.43 26.05 6.27
N ASP A 475 -6.46 26.28 7.07
CA ASP A 475 -7.36 25.21 7.51
C ASP A 475 -8.18 24.66 6.33
N PHE A 476 -8.28 23.33 6.25
CA PHE A 476 -9.20 22.64 5.36
C PHE A 476 -10.64 22.89 5.80
N ASP A 477 -11.39 23.63 4.97
CA ASP A 477 -12.76 24.04 5.25
C ASP A 477 -13.67 23.54 4.13
N PHE A 478 -14.72 22.80 4.52
CA PHE A 478 -15.65 22.18 3.60
C PHE A 478 -17.08 22.22 4.12
N GLY A 479 -18.03 22.09 3.19
CA GLY A 479 -19.43 21.88 3.48
C GLY A 479 -20.11 21.05 2.41
N PHE A 480 -21.37 20.72 2.64
CA PHE A 480 -22.22 20.07 1.64
C PHE A 480 -23.34 21.02 1.23
N ASN A 481 -23.80 20.92 -0.01
CA ASN A 481 -24.90 21.75 -0.48
C ASN A 481 -26.22 21.39 0.23
N PRO A 482 -26.76 22.25 1.12
CA PRO A 482 -27.93 21.91 1.92
C PRO A 482 -29.23 21.80 1.10
N ASP A 483 -29.23 22.31 -0.14
CA ASP A 483 -30.38 22.27 -1.04
C ASP A 483 -30.46 20.95 -1.84
N GLU A 484 -29.40 20.11 -1.81
CA GLU A 484 -29.36 18.82 -2.49
C GLU A 484 -29.53 17.66 -1.49
N ALA A 485 -30.58 16.87 -1.67
CA ALA A 485 -30.92 15.78 -0.74
C ALA A 485 -29.88 14.64 -0.68
N ALA A 486 -28.95 14.59 -1.64
CA ALA A 486 -27.93 13.57 -1.72
C ALA A 486 -26.60 14.01 -1.06
N ASP A 487 -26.39 15.31 -0.79
CA ASP A 487 -25.09 15.86 -0.32
C ASP A 487 -23.89 15.35 -1.16
N ASP A 488 -24.10 15.16 -2.45
CA ASP A 488 -23.12 14.66 -3.41
C ASP A 488 -22.29 15.79 -4.06
N VAL A 489 -22.58 17.04 -3.69
CA VAL A 489 -21.78 18.22 -4.04
C VAL A 489 -21.05 18.74 -2.79
N LEU A 490 -19.72 18.67 -2.86
CA LEU A 490 -18.79 19.22 -1.89
C LEU A 490 -18.57 20.71 -2.17
N LEU A 491 -18.74 21.54 -1.14
CA LEU A 491 -18.47 22.98 -1.18
C LEU A 491 -17.11 23.22 -0.53
N LEU A 492 -16.18 23.74 -1.31
CA LEU A 492 -14.83 24.10 -0.87
C LEU A 492 -14.58 25.59 -1.12
N MET A 493 -13.45 26.07 -0.60
CA MET A 493 -12.90 27.38 -0.88
C MET A 493 -11.60 27.21 -1.67
N GLY A 494 -11.36 28.02 -2.70
CA GLY A 494 -10.19 27.85 -3.56
C GLY A 494 -9.76 29.14 -4.26
N VAL A 495 -8.59 29.11 -4.88
CA VAL A 495 -8.09 30.17 -5.76
C VAL A 495 -7.82 29.57 -7.13
N GLN A 496 -8.48 30.10 -8.17
CA GLN A 496 -8.16 29.74 -9.55
C GLN A 496 -6.81 30.37 -9.95
N VAL A 497 -5.79 29.53 -10.12
CA VAL A 497 -4.43 29.97 -10.47
C VAL A 497 -4.30 30.19 -11.98
N ASP A 498 -4.76 29.23 -12.78
CA ASP A 498 -4.62 29.28 -14.24
C ASP A 498 -5.64 28.38 -14.96
N THR A 499 -5.47 28.21 -16.27
CA THR A 499 -6.24 27.32 -17.14
C THR A 499 -5.27 26.61 -18.07
N ILE A 500 -5.41 25.29 -18.21
CA ILE A 500 -4.60 24.47 -19.10
C ILE A 500 -4.82 24.94 -20.54
N SER A 501 -3.74 25.29 -21.22
CA SER A 501 -3.76 25.72 -22.62
C SER A 501 -3.39 24.61 -23.58
N HIS A 502 -2.43 23.77 -23.18
CA HIS A 502 -1.94 22.63 -23.95
C HIS A 502 -1.61 21.50 -22.97
N ALA A 503 -2.09 20.31 -23.29
CA ALA A 503 -1.62 19.06 -22.70
C ALA A 503 -0.75 18.34 -23.72
N THR A 504 0.34 17.73 -23.26
CA THR A 504 1.24 16.99 -24.14
C THR A 504 0.62 15.66 -24.56
N ASP A 505 0.45 15.44 -25.87
CA ASP A 505 0.03 14.14 -26.43
C ASP A 505 1.23 13.17 -26.57
N LEU A 506 2.10 13.12 -25.55
CA LEU A 506 3.24 12.22 -25.59
C LEU A 506 2.78 10.79 -25.27
N PRO A 507 3.08 9.79 -26.12
CA PRO A 507 2.71 8.40 -25.84
C PRO A 507 3.30 7.97 -24.51
N ARG A 508 2.46 7.61 -23.54
CA ARG A 508 2.94 6.99 -22.29
C ARG A 508 3.64 5.68 -22.66
N PRO A 509 4.88 5.44 -22.21
CA PRO A 509 5.44 4.10 -22.30
C PRO A 509 4.47 3.17 -21.57
N ALA A 510 3.96 2.16 -22.26
CA ALA A 510 2.94 1.27 -21.69
C ALA A 510 3.44 0.50 -20.46
N HIS A 511 4.74 0.53 -20.15
CA HIS A 511 5.36 -0.31 -19.13
C HIS A 511 6.49 0.43 -18.41
N LEU A 512 6.54 0.30 -17.08
CA LEU A 512 7.74 0.54 -16.26
C LEU A 512 8.87 -0.47 -16.56
N HIS A 513 8.65 -1.42 -17.47
CA HIS A 513 9.59 -2.46 -17.88
C HIS A 513 9.74 -2.52 -19.40
N ALA A 514 9.73 -1.37 -20.09
CA ALA A 514 10.16 -1.36 -21.48
C ALA A 514 11.49 -2.11 -21.59
N GLU A 515 11.65 -3.00 -22.58
CA GLU A 515 12.89 -3.79 -22.75
C GLU A 515 14.16 -2.92 -22.77
N GLN A 516 14.00 -1.62 -23.11
CA GLN A 516 15.04 -0.60 -23.09
C GLN A 516 14.49 0.75 -22.58
N PRO A 517 14.41 0.98 -21.24
CA PRO A 517 13.83 2.21 -20.67
C PRO A 517 14.58 3.47 -21.10
N SER A 518 15.91 3.36 -21.24
CA SER A 518 16.78 4.44 -21.68
C SER A 518 16.47 4.93 -23.10
N LEU A 519 15.99 4.08 -24.00
CA LEU A 519 15.56 4.49 -25.34
C LEU A 519 14.26 5.30 -25.30
N TRP A 520 13.30 4.90 -24.47
CA TRP A 520 12.02 5.61 -24.34
C TRP A 520 12.21 7.00 -23.76
N VAL A 521 13.03 7.13 -22.71
CA VAL A 521 13.34 8.45 -22.12
C VAL A 521 14.04 9.34 -23.14
N LYS A 522 15.01 8.81 -23.92
CA LYS A 522 15.65 9.59 -25.00
C LYS A 522 14.62 10.08 -26.02
N ARG A 523 13.69 9.22 -26.45
CA ARG A 523 12.61 9.59 -27.38
C ARG A 523 11.66 10.64 -26.78
N ASP A 524 11.30 10.50 -25.52
CA ASP A 524 10.48 11.47 -24.79
C ASP A 524 11.19 12.82 -24.70
N MET A 525 12.48 12.84 -24.37
CA MET A 525 13.29 14.07 -24.30
C MET A 525 13.43 14.75 -25.67
N VAL A 526 13.63 13.98 -26.76
CA VAL A 526 13.65 14.52 -28.12
C VAL A 526 12.28 15.11 -28.50
N THR A 527 11.20 14.42 -28.17
CA THR A 527 9.85 14.89 -28.49
C THR A 527 9.49 16.13 -27.67
N LEU A 528 9.83 16.13 -26.38
CA LEU A 528 9.70 17.28 -25.50
C LEU A 528 10.48 18.48 -26.01
N SER A 529 11.74 18.29 -26.42
CA SER A 529 12.58 19.35 -27.01
C SER A 529 11.90 19.99 -28.23
N LYS A 530 11.33 19.15 -29.13
CA LYS A 530 10.57 19.62 -30.29
C LYS A 530 9.28 20.36 -29.90
N LEU A 531 8.58 19.89 -28.86
CA LEU A 531 7.37 20.53 -28.34
C LEU A 531 7.69 21.91 -27.76
N LEU A 532 8.67 22.00 -26.87
CA LEU A 532 9.13 23.24 -26.22
C LEU A 532 9.59 24.29 -27.23
N ALA A 533 10.26 23.88 -28.30
CA ALA A 533 10.67 24.78 -29.38
C ALA A 533 9.49 25.46 -30.12
N GLY A 534 8.26 24.92 -29.99
CA GLY A 534 7.05 25.47 -30.60
C GLY A 534 6.23 26.40 -29.70
N ILE A 535 6.64 26.62 -28.45
CA ILE A 535 5.87 27.36 -27.44
C ILE A 535 6.39 28.80 -27.34
N PRO A 536 5.59 29.83 -27.68
CA PRO A 536 5.98 31.22 -27.55
C PRO A 536 6.31 31.58 -26.09
N GLY A 537 7.54 32.03 -25.81
CA GLY A 537 8.05 32.30 -24.47
C GLY A 537 9.12 31.32 -23.96
N PHE A 538 9.39 30.25 -24.70
CA PHE A 538 10.48 29.28 -24.45
C PHE A 538 11.69 29.46 -25.40
N GLU A 539 11.65 30.44 -26.29
CA GLU A 539 12.74 30.72 -27.24
C GLU A 539 13.92 31.39 -26.53
N GLU A 540 15.14 30.97 -26.85
CA GLU A 540 16.43 31.49 -26.34
C GLU A 540 16.72 32.95 -26.74
N GLU A 541 15.80 33.89 -26.52
CA GLU A 541 16.12 35.31 -26.72
C GLU A 541 16.83 35.89 -25.50
N GLU A 542 18.04 36.41 -25.73
CA GLU A 542 18.79 37.30 -24.84
C GLU A 542 17.92 38.52 -24.46
N GLY A 543 17.04 38.37 -23.46
CA GLY A 543 16.25 39.45 -22.86
C GLY A 543 14.74 39.24 -22.71
N GLY A 544 14.16 38.05 -22.93
CA GLY A 544 12.71 37.86 -22.96
C GLY A 544 12.16 36.79 -22.00
N ALA A 545 11.31 37.23 -21.05
CA ALA A 545 10.48 36.44 -20.11
C ALA A 545 11.19 35.37 -19.25
N THR A 546 11.53 35.75 -18.02
CA THR A 546 11.83 34.79 -16.94
C THR A 546 10.54 34.08 -16.51
N TYR A 547 10.62 32.77 -16.25
CA TYR A 547 9.57 32.03 -15.54
C TYR A 547 9.25 32.74 -14.21
N PRO A 548 8.05 32.60 -13.61
CA PRO A 548 7.70 33.30 -12.38
C PRO A 548 8.70 33.16 -11.22
N THR A 549 9.42 32.03 -11.15
CA THR A 549 10.51 31.77 -10.18
C THR A 549 11.85 32.43 -10.54
N GLY A 550 11.97 33.06 -11.71
CA GLY A 550 13.17 33.76 -12.19
C GLY A 550 14.05 32.96 -13.16
N GLU A 551 13.78 31.67 -13.36
CA GLU A 551 14.56 30.79 -14.24
C GLU A 551 14.09 30.80 -15.71
N THR A 552 14.82 30.10 -16.59
CA THR A 552 14.41 29.91 -17.99
C THR A 552 13.32 28.85 -18.10
N GLY A 553 12.50 28.89 -19.15
CA GLY A 553 11.45 27.89 -19.36
C GLY A 553 11.97 26.44 -19.39
N VAL A 554 13.15 26.20 -19.97
CA VAL A 554 13.77 24.86 -20.01
C VAL A 554 14.18 24.40 -18.61
N GLU A 555 14.69 25.29 -17.76
CA GLU A 555 15.03 24.95 -16.37
C GLU A 555 13.77 24.58 -15.56
N ALA A 556 12.70 25.35 -15.71
CA ALA A 556 11.41 25.07 -15.10
C ALA A 556 10.86 23.70 -15.51
N VAL A 557 10.95 23.34 -16.80
CA VAL A 557 10.53 22.01 -17.28
C VAL A 557 11.39 20.90 -16.68
N LEU A 558 12.72 21.08 -16.62
CA LEU A 558 13.60 20.07 -16.05
C LEU A 558 13.30 19.84 -14.56
N ARG A 559 13.09 20.91 -13.78
CA ARG A 559 12.64 20.79 -12.37
C ARG A 559 11.31 20.07 -12.27
N THR A 560 10.35 20.45 -13.11
CA THR A 560 9.02 19.81 -13.18
C THR A 560 9.08 18.33 -13.53
N LEU A 561 10.09 17.87 -14.27
CA LEU A 561 10.23 16.45 -14.63
C LEU A 561 10.99 15.63 -13.59
N THR A 562 11.75 16.29 -12.70
CA THR A 562 12.62 15.61 -11.72
C THR A 562 12.24 15.92 -10.27
N PHE A 563 11.05 16.48 -10.02
CA PHE A 563 10.57 16.78 -8.67
C PHE A 563 10.39 15.55 -7.76
N PHE A 564 10.36 14.36 -8.37
CA PHE A 564 10.15 13.07 -7.71
C PHE A 564 11.30 12.65 -6.78
N ARG A 565 10.99 12.29 -5.53
CA ARG A 565 11.92 11.65 -4.57
C ARG A 565 12.02 10.14 -4.79
N THR A 566 13.21 9.56 -4.59
CA THR A 566 13.39 8.10 -4.61
C THR A 566 13.62 7.58 -3.20
N GLU A 567 13.21 6.34 -2.87
CA GLU A 567 13.45 5.71 -1.54
C GLU A 567 14.95 5.71 -1.14
N ALA A 568 15.87 5.75 -2.10
CA ALA A 568 17.29 5.91 -1.85
C ALA A 568 17.67 7.27 -1.23
N ASP A 569 16.85 8.31 -1.41
CA ASP A 569 17.07 9.64 -0.84
C ASP A 569 16.73 9.71 0.67
N GLU A 570 15.99 8.73 1.21
CA GLU A 570 15.62 8.65 2.63
C GLU A 570 16.66 7.91 3.49
N ALA A 571 17.44 7.01 2.89
CA ALA A 571 18.43 6.19 3.59
C ALA A 571 19.66 6.99 4.09
N ASP A 572 19.86 8.21 3.60
CA ASP A 572 20.98 9.08 3.97
C ASP A 572 20.65 10.10 5.09
N GLY A 573 19.50 9.94 5.77
CA GLY A 573 18.98 10.82 6.85
C GLY A 573 19.73 10.79 8.20
N HIS A 574 21.03 10.53 8.20
CA HIS A 574 21.90 10.72 9.37
C HIS A 574 23.03 11.70 9.03
N GLY A 575 22.68 12.98 8.96
CA GLY A 575 23.61 14.10 8.89
C GLY A 575 23.24 15.12 9.96
N GLU A 576 24.18 15.39 10.86
CA GLU A 576 24.09 16.39 11.92
C GLU A 576 23.76 17.78 11.35
N ASP A 577 23.01 18.53 12.16
CA ASP A 577 22.65 19.93 11.99
C ASP A 577 23.89 20.82 11.82
N ASP A 578 24.21 21.14 10.57
CA ASP A 578 25.15 22.20 10.16
C ASP A 578 24.58 22.93 8.93
N GLY A 579 23.48 23.68 9.11
CA GLY A 579 23.10 24.85 8.30
C GLY A 579 22.57 24.62 6.87
N GLU A 580 21.28 24.95 6.67
CA GLU A 580 20.64 25.30 5.37
C GLU A 580 21.19 24.62 4.10
N ASP A 581 20.80 23.37 3.85
CA ASP A 581 20.42 22.93 2.50
C ASP A 581 19.64 21.60 2.60
N GLY A 582 18.36 21.65 2.24
CA GLY A 582 17.43 20.53 2.27
C GLY A 582 17.75 19.45 1.24
N GLY A 583 17.13 18.27 1.42
CA GLY A 583 17.33 17.03 0.66
C GLY A 583 17.67 17.20 -0.83
N ASN A 584 18.97 17.05 -1.11
CA ASN A 584 19.65 16.75 -2.38
C ASN A 584 18.87 16.99 -3.70
N GLU A 585 18.45 18.23 -3.97
CA GLU A 585 17.96 18.64 -5.29
C GLU A 585 19.06 18.40 -6.36
N VAL A 586 18.73 17.71 -7.46
CA VAL A 586 19.70 17.46 -8.53
C VAL A 586 20.19 18.81 -9.10
N PRO A 587 21.50 19.09 -9.11
CA PRO A 587 22.01 20.35 -9.61
C PRO A 587 21.55 20.62 -11.05
N MET A 588 21.08 21.85 -11.31
CA MET A 588 20.61 22.25 -12.64
C MET A 588 21.66 22.06 -13.75
N THR A 589 22.95 22.15 -13.41
CA THR A 589 24.05 21.82 -14.32
C THR A 589 24.02 20.37 -14.80
N THR A 590 23.71 19.44 -13.90
CA THR A 590 23.53 18.01 -14.18
C THR A 590 22.30 17.78 -15.06
N LEU A 591 21.17 18.41 -14.73
CA LEU A 591 19.93 18.28 -15.51
C LEU A 591 20.10 18.81 -16.95
N LYS A 592 20.74 19.96 -17.12
CA LYS A 592 21.06 20.52 -18.45
C LYS A 592 22.00 19.62 -19.24
N LEU A 593 23.02 19.04 -18.59
CA LEU A 593 23.95 18.11 -19.23
C LEU A 593 23.22 16.83 -19.67
N ALA A 594 22.36 16.28 -18.82
CA ALA A 594 21.54 15.12 -19.10
C ALA A 594 20.58 15.38 -20.27
N TYR A 595 19.88 16.53 -20.26
CA TYR A 595 18.98 16.94 -21.33
C TYR A 595 19.69 17.07 -22.67
N ARG A 596 20.82 17.79 -22.71
CA ARG A 596 21.66 17.91 -23.92
C ARG A 596 22.16 16.55 -24.39
N THR A 597 22.48 15.64 -23.47
CA THR A 597 22.93 14.28 -23.81
C THR A 597 21.80 13.45 -24.44
N CYS A 598 20.58 13.55 -23.89
CA CYS A 598 19.41 12.82 -24.40
C CYS A 598 18.88 13.37 -25.73
N THR A 599 19.05 14.66 -25.99
CA THR A 599 18.54 15.35 -27.19
C THR A 599 19.56 15.48 -28.32
N ALA A 600 20.82 15.10 -28.10
CA ALA A 600 21.89 15.14 -29.12
C ALA A 600 21.73 14.13 -30.27
N VAL A 601 20.55 13.52 -30.42
CA VAL A 601 20.26 12.46 -31.38
C VAL A 601 18.91 12.70 -32.06
N GLU A 602 18.82 12.46 -33.37
CA GLU A 602 17.54 12.53 -34.12
C GLU A 602 16.73 11.23 -33.92
N ASP A 603 15.39 11.32 -34.02
CA ASP A 603 14.44 10.19 -33.81
C ASP A 603 14.82 8.90 -34.56
N ASP A 604 15.47 9.02 -35.72
CA ASP A 604 15.77 7.90 -36.62
C ASP A 604 17.11 7.18 -36.34
N ASP A 605 17.95 7.67 -35.40
CA ASP A 605 19.31 7.14 -35.16
C ASP A 605 19.72 7.16 -33.67
N LEU A 606 18.82 6.74 -32.76
CA LEU A 606 19.03 6.72 -31.30
C LEU A 606 20.27 5.93 -30.83
N ASP A 607 20.79 5.02 -31.67
CA ASP A 607 21.99 4.19 -31.41
C ASP A 607 23.29 4.77 -32.01
N GLY A 608 23.21 5.86 -32.78
CA GLY A 608 24.34 6.43 -33.53
C GLY A 608 25.20 7.41 -32.71
N ALA A 609 26.52 7.25 -32.74
CA ALA A 609 27.45 8.26 -32.23
C ALA A 609 27.55 9.44 -33.20
N ARG A 610 27.22 10.66 -32.76
CA ARG A 610 27.19 11.86 -33.63
C ARG A 610 27.69 13.15 -32.97
N PRO A 611 28.14 14.14 -33.79
CA PRO A 611 29.07 15.23 -33.44
C PRO A 611 28.75 16.10 -32.23
N GLU A 612 27.49 16.26 -31.83
CA GLU A 612 27.13 17.04 -30.63
C GLU A 612 27.51 16.30 -29.35
N ARG A 613 27.28 14.99 -29.26
CA ARG A 613 27.74 14.16 -28.14
C ARG A 613 29.27 14.15 -28.04
N GLU A 614 29.97 14.14 -29.19
CA GLU A 614 31.43 14.30 -29.22
C GLU A 614 31.89 15.72 -28.87
N ALA A 615 31.08 16.74 -29.15
CA ALA A 615 31.36 18.12 -28.75
C ALA A 615 31.22 18.28 -27.24
N LEU A 616 30.15 17.74 -26.63
CA LEU A 616 29.98 17.68 -25.17
C LEU A 616 31.10 16.89 -24.50
N ARG A 617 31.47 15.73 -25.04
CA ARG A 617 32.60 14.94 -24.53
C ARG A 617 33.90 15.75 -24.56
N ARG A 618 34.15 16.49 -25.64
CA ARG A 618 35.30 17.39 -25.76
C ARG A 618 35.23 18.56 -24.78
N GLU A 619 34.04 19.11 -24.53
CA GLU A 619 33.79 20.17 -23.54
C GLU A 619 34.16 19.70 -22.13
N ILE A 620 33.72 18.50 -21.73
CA ILE A 620 34.08 17.89 -20.44
C ILE A 620 35.57 17.60 -20.36
N MET A 621 36.19 17.08 -21.42
CA MET A 621 37.64 16.82 -21.43
C MET A 621 38.49 18.08 -21.22
N LEU A 622 37.96 19.29 -21.49
CA LEU A 622 38.66 20.55 -21.20
C LEU A 622 38.81 20.82 -19.69
N SER A 623 38.07 20.11 -18.82
CA SER A 623 38.24 20.16 -17.36
C SER A 623 39.42 19.31 -16.85
N GLY A 624 40.06 18.52 -17.72
CA GLY A 624 41.21 17.67 -17.38
C GLY A 624 40.91 16.16 -17.32
N CYS A 625 39.66 15.76 -17.55
CA CYS A 625 39.24 14.35 -17.59
C CYS A 625 39.69 13.62 -18.87
N THR A 626 39.86 12.31 -18.78
CA THR A 626 40.08 11.42 -19.92
C THR A 626 38.82 11.27 -20.76
N ALA A 627 38.97 10.73 -21.97
CA ALA A 627 37.84 10.48 -22.85
C ALA A 627 36.87 9.45 -22.25
N GLU A 628 37.37 8.44 -21.53
CA GLU A 628 36.56 7.39 -20.90
C GLU A 628 35.72 7.97 -19.76
N GLU A 629 36.35 8.69 -18.83
CA GLU A 629 35.67 9.40 -17.74
C GLU A 629 34.62 10.41 -18.26
N ALA A 630 34.92 11.14 -19.34
CA ALA A 630 33.95 12.04 -19.96
C ALA A 630 32.77 11.30 -20.61
N GLY A 631 32.96 10.05 -21.05
CA GLY A 631 31.89 9.20 -21.55
C GLY A 631 31.00 8.66 -20.43
N GLU A 632 31.61 8.18 -19.35
CA GLU A 632 30.93 7.71 -18.15
C GLU A 632 30.10 8.83 -17.50
N ALA A 633 30.64 10.04 -17.40
CA ALA A 633 29.93 11.19 -16.85
C ALA A 633 28.68 11.57 -17.66
N LEU A 634 28.73 11.46 -19.00
CA LEU A 634 27.58 11.73 -19.86
C LEU A 634 26.47 10.68 -19.68
N GLU A 635 26.84 9.40 -19.60
CA GLU A 635 25.86 8.32 -19.36
C GLU A 635 25.28 8.40 -17.95
N ALA A 636 26.11 8.68 -16.94
CA ALA A 636 25.64 8.90 -15.57
C ALA A 636 24.65 10.08 -15.50
N ALA A 637 24.95 11.21 -16.15
CA ALA A 637 24.02 12.33 -16.23
C ALA A 637 22.71 11.95 -16.94
N ALA A 638 22.77 11.25 -18.07
CA ALA A 638 21.56 10.76 -18.74
C ALA A 638 20.73 9.82 -17.86
N GLN A 639 21.38 8.94 -17.09
CA GLN A 639 20.73 8.01 -16.18
C GLN A 639 19.94 8.73 -15.08
N VAL A 640 20.35 9.92 -14.66
CA VAL A 640 19.59 10.74 -13.69
C VAL A 640 18.20 11.08 -14.23
N LEU A 641 18.10 11.54 -15.49
CA LEU A 641 16.79 11.77 -16.12
C LEU A 641 16.04 10.47 -16.33
N VAL A 642 16.71 9.37 -16.72
CA VAL A 642 16.04 8.08 -16.89
C VAL A 642 15.39 7.62 -15.59
N ASN A 643 16.12 7.67 -14.47
CA ASN A 643 15.62 7.18 -13.19
C ASN A 643 14.52 8.08 -12.61
N ARG A 644 14.59 9.40 -12.82
CA ARG A 644 13.64 10.36 -12.21
C ARG A 644 12.42 10.63 -13.10
N VAL A 645 12.58 10.66 -14.43
CA VAL A 645 11.52 11.03 -15.38
C VAL A 645 10.65 9.83 -15.78
N PHE A 646 11.25 8.65 -15.92
CA PHE A 646 10.56 7.46 -16.43
C PHE A 646 9.39 7.01 -15.54
N PRO A 647 9.50 6.95 -14.20
CA PRO A 647 8.38 6.59 -13.33
C PRO A 647 7.23 7.60 -13.41
N MET A 648 7.55 8.90 -13.48
CA MET A 648 6.56 9.98 -13.48
C MET A 648 5.82 10.15 -14.79
N ARG A 649 6.51 10.03 -15.92
CA ARG A 649 5.90 10.07 -17.26
C ARG A 649 4.98 8.90 -17.54
N ALA A 650 5.09 7.85 -16.74
CA ALA A 650 4.09 6.79 -16.71
C ALA A 650 2.78 7.31 -16.11
N ALA A 651 2.82 8.11 -15.04
CA ALA A 651 1.64 8.54 -14.28
C ALA A 651 0.99 9.85 -14.76
N LEU A 652 1.80 10.85 -15.15
CA LEU A 652 1.36 12.23 -15.32
C LEU A 652 1.71 12.79 -16.70
N ASP A 653 0.83 13.66 -17.20
CA ASP A 653 1.02 14.43 -18.43
C ASP A 653 1.66 15.78 -18.14
N LEU A 654 2.58 16.22 -19.00
CA LEU A 654 3.11 17.58 -18.92
C LEU A 654 2.10 18.54 -19.53
N VAL A 655 1.81 19.65 -18.85
CA VAL A 655 0.92 20.71 -19.33
C VAL A 655 1.56 22.08 -19.30
N LEU A 656 1.01 22.95 -20.15
CA LEU A 656 1.24 24.39 -20.11
C LEU A 656 -0.05 25.14 -19.85
N ALA A 657 -0.02 26.06 -18.89
CA ALA A 657 -1.15 26.92 -18.57
C ALA A 657 -1.17 28.22 -19.42
N ARG A 658 -2.30 28.94 -19.42
CA ARG A 658 -2.59 29.97 -20.43
C ARG A 658 -1.77 31.24 -20.20
N GLY A 659 -0.86 31.45 -21.16
CA GLY A 659 0.11 32.54 -21.18
C GLY A 659 1.55 32.02 -21.28
N GLY A 660 1.76 30.69 -21.23
CA GLY A 660 3.09 30.08 -21.24
C GLY A 660 3.87 30.31 -19.95
N ARG A 661 3.17 30.67 -18.86
CA ARG A 661 3.78 31.13 -17.60
C ARG A 661 4.07 30.01 -16.60
N TYR A 662 3.31 28.92 -16.64
CA TYR A 662 3.49 27.78 -15.74
C TYR A 662 3.58 26.46 -16.51
N VAL A 663 4.44 25.58 -16.00
CA VAL A 663 4.60 24.18 -16.41
C VAL A 663 4.16 23.32 -15.24
N GLY A 664 3.44 22.23 -15.53
CA GLY A 664 3.01 21.30 -14.50
C GLY A 664 2.94 19.86 -14.98
N MET A 665 2.91 18.94 -14.02
CA MET A 665 2.58 17.53 -14.22
C MET A 665 1.18 17.29 -13.68
N VAL A 666 0.27 16.84 -14.55
CA VAL A 666 -1.16 16.70 -14.25
C VAL A 666 -1.61 15.27 -14.50
N PRO A 667 -2.74 14.84 -13.92
CA PRO A 667 -3.19 13.47 -14.05
C PRO A 667 -3.76 13.20 -15.47
N GLU A 668 -3.82 11.93 -15.84
CA GLU A 668 -4.26 11.49 -17.17
C GLU A 668 -5.65 12.00 -17.55
N GLY A 669 -5.83 12.46 -18.79
CA GLY A 669 -7.14 12.88 -19.29
C GLY A 669 -7.48 14.34 -19.00
N CYS A 670 -6.51 15.12 -18.49
CA CYS A 670 -6.57 16.58 -18.54
C CYS A 670 -6.66 17.09 -19.98
N GLU A 671 -7.45 18.15 -20.19
CA GLU A 671 -7.74 18.73 -21.49
C GLU A 671 -7.50 20.24 -21.49
N ALA A 672 -7.27 20.80 -22.68
CA ALA A 672 -7.22 22.26 -22.83
C ALA A 672 -8.55 22.89 -22.42
N GLY A 673 -8.50 23.85 -21.49
CA GLY A 673 -9.67 24.49 -20.89
C GLY A 673 -9.98 24.04 -19.46
N ASP A 674 -9.36 22.96 -18.97
CA ASP A 674 -9.42 22.61 -17.56
C ASP A 674 -8.74 23.68 -16.70
N GLU A 675 -9.24 23.90 -15.49
CA GLU A 675 -8.84 24.99 -14.60
C GLU A 675 -7.88 24.48 -13.53
N VAL A 676 -6.81 25.22 -13.22
CA VAL A 676 -5.87 24.88 -12.14
C VAL A 676 -6.24 25.68 -10.90
N TRP A 677 -6.44 24.98 -9.79
CA TRP A 677 -6.91 25.54 -8.53
C TRP A 677 -5.98 25.18 -7.39
N VAL A 678 -5.83 26.08 -6.43
CA VAL A 678 -5.34 25.75 -5.09
C VAL A 678 -6.55 25.77 -4.18
N LEU A 679 -6.90 24.60 -3.63
CA LEU A 679 -8.02 24.44 -2.70
C LEU A 679 -7.51 24.68 -1.28
N LYS A 680 -8.28 25.42 -0.48
CA LYS A 680 -7.91 25.81 0.88
C LYS A 680 -7.66 24.57 1.73
N GLY A 681 -6.53 24.54 2.44
CA GLY A 681 -6.10 23.42 3.27
C GLY A 681 -5.66 22.16 2.54
N CYS A 682 -5.56 22.16 1.21
CA CYS A 682 -5.01 21.02 0.48
C CYS A 682 -3.52 21.23 0.16
N ASN A 683 -2.76 20.14 0.20
CA ASN A 683 -1.30 20.15 0.04
C ASN A 683 -0.87 20.37 -1.42
N ALA A 684 -1.67 19.94 -2.39
CA ALA A 684 -1.36 20.06 -3.82
C ALA A 684 -2.35 20.97 -4.58
N PRO A 685 -1.93 21.56 -5.72
CA PRO A 685 -2.86 22.10 -6.71
C PRO A 685 -3.74 21.01 -7.32
N PHE A 686 -4.98 21.37 -7.69
CA PHE A 686 -5.94 20.48 -8.34
C PHE A 686 -6.31 20.97 -9.74
N VAL A 687 -6.45 20.04 -10.67
CA VAL A 687 -7.07 20.32 -11.96
C VAL A 687 -8.56 20.05 -11.85
N LEU A 688 -9.38 21.07 -12.15
CA LEU A 688 -10.83 21.02 -12.11
C LEU A 688 -11.43 21.21 -13.50
N ARG A 689 -12.42 20.40 -13.84
CA ARG A 689 -13.20 20.49 -15.07
C ARG A 689 -14.61 20.98 -14.77
N ARG A 690 -15.17 21.86 -15.60
CA ARG A 690 -16.59 22.25 -15.46
C ARG A 690 -17.49 21.04 -15.69
N SER A 691 -18.44 20.79 -14.78
CA SER A 691 -19.41 19.70 -14.95
C SER A 691 -20.34 19.99 -16.13
N ALA A 692 -20.62 18.96 -16.93
CA ALA A 692 -21.62 19.03 -17.99
C ALA A 692 -23.04 18.75 -17.45
N GLU A 693 -23.11 18.03 -16.32
CA GLU A 693 -24.32 17.53 -15.69
C GLU A 693 -24.92 18.52 -14.68
N ARG A 694 -24.07 19.26 -13.95
CA ARG A 694 -24.49 20.19 -12.89
C ARG A 694 -24.01 21.61 -13.17
N GLU A 695 -24.96 22.52 -13.35
CA GLU A 695 -24.67 23.93 -13.65
C GLU A 695 -23.93 24.60 -12.49
N GLY A 696 -22.77 25.20 -12.78
CA GLY A 696 -21.93 25.89 -11.80
C GLY A 696 -20.98 25.00 -10.99
N ALA A 697 -21.17 23.67 -11.04
CA ALA A 697 -20.28 22.72 -10.39
C ALA A 697 -19.06 22.38 -11.27
N ARG A 698 -17.99 21.97 -10.60
CA ARG A 698 -16.78 21.42 -11.20
C ARG A 698 -16.62 19.96 -10.81
N ARG A 699 -15.73 19.26 -11.49
CA ARG A 699 -15.31 17.90 -11.19
C ARG A 699 -13.80 17.91 -11.02
N ILE A 700 -13.30 17.21 -10.01
CA ILE A 700 -11.87 16.99 -9.84
C ILE A 700 -11.40 16.11 -10.99
N VAL A 701 -10.41 16.57 -11.74
CA VAL A 701 -9.66 15.73 -12.68
C VAL A 701 -8.60 14.96 -11.89
N GLY A 702 -7.87 15.65 -11.01
CA GLY A 702 -7.04 15.08 -9.95
C GLY A 702 -6.00 16.09 -9.45
N ALA A 703 -5.19 15.67 -8.47
CA ALA A 703 -4.07 16.45 -7.96
C ALA A 703 -2.96 16.61 -9.01
N ALA A 704 -2.29 17.77 -9.00
CA ALA A 704 -1.30 18.17 -9.98
C ALA A 704 -0.08 18.82 -9.31
N TYR A 705 1.08 18.67 -9.95
CA TYR A 705 2.27 19.43 -9.62
C TYR A 705 2.34 20.64 -10.55
N VAL A 706 2.46 21.84 -10.01
CA VAL A 706 2.61 23.07 -10.79
C VAL A 706 3.83 23.83 -10.29
N HIS A 707 4.85 23.90 -11.14
CA HIS A 707 6.13 24.45 -10.73
C HIS A 707 6.02 25.94 -10.38
N GLY A 708 6.43 26.29 -9.15
CA GLY A 708 6.30 27.62 -8.58
C GLY A 708 4.93 27.95 -7.97
N ILE A 709 4.09 26.94 -7.68
CA ILE A 709 2.80 27.06 -6.98
C ILE A 709 2.69 26.05 -5.81
N MET A 710 3.70 25.20 -5.60
CA MET A 710 3.64 24.09 -4.64
C MET A 710 3.84 24.51 -3.18
N ASN A 711 4.23 25.76 -2.89
CA ASN A 711 4.65 26.22 -1.56
C ASN A 711 3.98 27.56 -1.20
N GLY A 712 2.66 27.63 -1.36
CA GLY A 712 1.88 28.79 -0.93
C GLY A 712 1.96 30.02 -1.84
N GLU A 713 2.65 29.96 -2.99
CA GLU A 713 2.90 31.14 -3.84
C GLU A 713 1.59 31.73 -4.42
N ALA A 714 0.54 30.91 -4.51
CA ALA A 714 -0.78 31.31 -5.00
C ALA A 714 -1.69 31.95 -3.94
N VAL A 715 -1.37 31.82 -2.65
CA VAL A 715 -2.28 32.14 -1.52
C VAL A 715 -1.73 33.20 -0.57
N GLY A 716 -0.77 34.01 -1.02
CA GLY A 716 -0.12 35.06 -0.22
C GLY A 716 -1.06 36.19 0.25
N GLU A 717 -0.49 37.16 1.00
CA GLU A 717 -1.25 38.24 1.65
C GLU A 717 -2.20 38.99 0.70
N GLY A 718 -3.50 38.94 1.01
CA GLY A 718 -4.55 39.68 0.30
C GLY A 718 -5.26 38.91 -0.81
N VAL A 719 -4.92 37.64 -1.05
CA VAL A 719 -5.71 36.74 -1.91
C VAL A 719 -6.93 36.24 -1.13
N GLU A 720 -8.13 36.47 -1.67
CA GLU A 720 -9.36 35.92 -1.11
C GLU A 720 -9.70 34.59 -1.79
N PHE A 721 -9.92 33.56 -0.99
CA PHE A 721 -10.46 32.30 -1.49
C PHE A 721 -11.91 32.51 -1.93
N GLU A 722 -12.29 31.92 -3.06
CA GLU A 722 -13.64 31.95 -3.60
C GLU A 722 -14.34 30.58 -3.44
N PRO A 723 -15.69 30.55 -3.29
CA PRO A 723 -16.42 29.29 -3.20
C PRO A 723 -16.36 28.47 -4.49
N VAL A 724 -16.13 27.16 -4.33
CA VAL A 724 -16.07 26.19 -5.42
C VAL A 724 -16.98 25.01 -5.08
N SER A 725 -17.96 24.75 -5.93
CA SER A 725 -18.80 23.55 -5.85
C SER A 725 -18.18 22.43 -6.67
N ILE A 726 -17.95 21.28 -6.05
CA ILE A 726 -17.37 20.09 -6.66
C ILE A 726 -18.40 18.96 -6.61
N HIS A 727 -18.75 18.45 -7.79
CA HIS A 727 -19.51 17.22 -7.94
C HIS A 727 -18.58 16.06 -8.22
#